data_AF-A0ABD3G8D0-F1
#
_entry.id   AF-A0ABD3G8D0-F1
#
_cell.length_a   1.000
_cell.length_b   1.000
_cell.length_c   1.000
_cell.angle_alpha   90.00
_cell.angle_beta   90.00
_cell.angle_gamma   90.00
#
_symmetry.space_group_name_H-M   'P 1'
#
loop_
_entity.id
_entity.type
_entity.pdbx_description
1 polymer ?
#
loop_
_entity_poly.entity_id
_entity_poly.type
_entity_poly.pdbx_seq_one_letter_code
_entity_poly.pdbx_strand_id
1 'polypeptide(L)'
;MRLGSLRCLGVALSLLSCALKAEETSCWLIDGSESLMTALAAYTGSPCAVDVTIPLVAASYAPNESIALLWGVQVDAASANAMDVPVPPNAMTTLSSDNAGNSVQILSTFVRTCASRLQCTPSILGRDTFTTAQSGNFSSSDATYFETMDELSFSEEGNYTVAAVAVLGNADNATILYYFQTFADIVVKQVQVEDVEYGRDSTYCRLTAQNPLEDQLNPKLLLGSSDSTEIELDIDTNDVWQANQAFDVVWTATLTRNSSKDIQLPAPLNAIYVLDDDSIEESGYYSIVGSVVKLCERDMACDEYSSTVTVSSADYSANFSAADIAAFNASIVVPSTGWFTGFVQVTLAGADPDSQRYDFIKYFEVYVTQENVAGQVENENYANDGSESYCWEVVAAPDEEDVATSSVVFSGNSTNCPYTLNMTVSTTTFTVEAGALVSWTVAKQTSYTGTDGVIVNTTAVYDASTGQYVNLQQINVYYCNDTTCSPFSDKKTLAYSAQPMNFSERSDMALFSTKVSIPSEGTYALMAHAVVPNGDGLRYDVASVMRMTVTASSASADTNDSSSSHVGLILGLTVGCAAVIGLAVLGFAVIRRRQGEQKAAQEKERRYSFFGFRPLSYTNEIPTNSNSAHGSDESGHFMYVKAQRSPMDMPRASSLSYDPYSRRSFIEAGNEDSGYSFTLSDPEPPYPSSNDKTSQMPTTPPVLK
;
A
#
# COMPACT_ATOMS: atom_id res chain seq x y z
N MET A 1 17.96 56.80 -20.58
CA MET A 1 19.35 56.61 -20.14
C MET A 1 19.65 55.11 -20.22
N ARG A 2 20.75 54.77 -20.90
CA ARG A 2 21.41 53.46 -21.18
C ARG A 2 20.84 52.20 -20.50
N LEU A 3 20.38 51.20 -21.26
CA LEU A 3 21.13 50.02 -21.80
C LEU A 3 21.78 49.16 -20.69
N GLY A 4 21.59 47.84 -20.60
CA GLY A 4 21.09 46.91 -21.62
C GLY A 4 20.75 45.50 -21.11
N SER A 5 20.25 44.71 -22.05
CA SER A 5 19.84 43.31 -21.94
C SER A 5 21.02 42.36 -21.87
N LEU A 6 20.85 41.17 -21.25
CA LEU A 6 21.37 39.93 -21.79
C LEU A 6 20.43 38.75 -21.49
N ARG A 7 20.27 37.89 -22.50
CA ARG A 7 19.35 36.76 -22.61
C ARG A 7 19.95 35.46 -22.02
N CYS A 8 19.03 34.55 -21.67
CA CYS A 8 19.06 33.08 -21.76
C CYS A 8 20.39 32.33 -21.59
N LEU A 9 20.41 31.37 -20.66
CA LEU A 9 20.75 29.99 -20.98
C LEU A 9 20.12 29.06 -19.93
N GLY A 10 19.33 28.09 -20.40
CA GLY A 10 18.82 27.01 -19.57
C GLY A 10 19.97 26.14 -19.06
N VAL A 11 19.86 25.71 -17.82
CA VAL A 11 20.61 24.57 -17.29
C VAL A 11 19.59 23.66 -16.62
N ALA A 12 19.63 22.41 -17.04
CA ALA A 12 18.72 21.35 -16.70
C ALA A 12 18.48 21.22 -15.19
N LEU A 13 17.22 20.96 -14.84
CA LEU A 13 16.85 20.14 -13.70
C LEU A 13 17.64 18.82 -13.80
N SER A 14 18.78 18.76 -13.11
CA SER A 14 19.35 17.48 -12.71
C SER A 14 18.79 17.18 -11.33
N LEU A 15 17.87 16.22 -11.32
CA LEU A 15 17.50 15.40 -10.16
C LEU A 15 18.75 15.16 -9.30
N LEU A 16 18.86 15.86 -8.18
CA LEU A 16 19.68 15.36 -7.09
C LEU A 16 18.82 14.33 -6.38
N SER A 17 19.01 13.07 -6.77
CA SER A 17 18.85 11.95 -5.87
C SER A 17 19.55 12.34 -4.56
N CYS A 18 18.77 12.54 -3.51
CA CYS A 18 19.29 12.63 -2.15
C CYS A 18 19.75 11.21 -1.77
N ALA A 19 20.85 10.76 -2.36
CA ALA A 19 21.64 9.72 -1.75
C ALA A 19 22.20 10.36 -0.49
N LEU A 20 21.69 9.95 0.68
CA LEU A 20 22.38 10.08 1.95
C LEU A 20 23.82 9.61 1.68
N LYS A 21 24.77 10.55 1.56
CA LYS A 21 26.17 10.19 1.63
C LYS A 21 26.34 9.58 3.01
N ALA A 22 26.78 8.33 3.08
CA ALA A 22 27.33 7.78 4.31
C ALA A 22 28.37 8.81 4.81
N GLU A 23 28.16 9.34 6.01
CA GLU A 23 29.02 10.39 6.53
C GLU A 23 30.42 9.82 6.77
N GLU A 24 31.42 10.37 6.07
CA GLU A 24 32.79 9.86 6.08
C GLU A 24 33.44 10.07 7.46
N THR A 25 34.01 9.01 8.03
CA THR A 25 34.76 9.07 9.30
C THR A 25 35.93 10.04 9.22
N SER A 26 36.03 10.95 10.18
CA SER A 26 37.15 11.86 10.38
C SER A 26 38.10 11.29 11.44
N CYS A 27 39.41 11.45 11.24
CA CYS A 27 40.40 10.87 12.13
C CYS A 27 41.60 11.78 12.41
N TRP A 28 42.14 11.69 13.62
CA TRP A 28 43.23 12.54 14.12
C TRP A 28 44.28 11.74 14.86
N LEU A 29 45.54 12.18 14.70
CA LEU A 29 46.66 11.76 15.53
C LEU A 29 46.90 12.85 16.57
N ILE A 30 46.83 12.52 17.86
CA ILE A 30 46.90 13.49 18.95
C ILE A 30 48.07 13.16 19.88
N ASP A 31 48.81 14.20 20.29
CA ASP A 31 49.76 14.12 21.39
C ASP A 31 49.05 14.43 22.72
N GLY A 32 48.93 13.42 23.56
CA GLY A 32 48.33 13.49 24.90
C GLY A 32 49.31 13.89 26.00
N SER A 33 50.57 14.23 25.69
CA SER A 33 51.57 14.65 26.69
C SER A 33 51.38 16.08 27.20
N GLU A 34 50.63 16.92 26.48
CA GLU A 34 50.37 18.32 26.85
C GLU A 34 48.96 18.51 27.45
N SER A 35 48.80 19.48 28.35
CA SER A 35 47.49 19.83 28.94
C SER A 35 46.48 20.37 27.91
N LEU A 36 46.96 20.74 26.73
CA LEU A 36 46.18 21.10 25.55
C LEU A 36 46.47 20.06 24.48
N MET A 37 45.50 19.19 24.21
CA MET A 37 45.61 18.18 23.15
C MET A 37 45.85 18.87 21.80
N THR A 38 47.01 18.59 21.18
CA THR A 38 47.38 19.13 19.87
C THR A 38 47.29 18.02 18.83
N ALA A 39 46.52 18.26 17.76
CA ALA A 39 46.44 17.35 16.62
C ALA A 39 47.74 17.44 15.80
N LEU A 40 48.49 16.34 15.75
CA LEU A 40 49.70 16.16 14.94
C LEU A 40 49.35 15.90 13.47
N ALA A 41 48.22 15.26 13.21
CA ALA A 41 47.69 15.02 11.88
C ALA A 41 46.15 14.88 11.91
N ALA A 42 45.50 15.16 10.78
CA ALA A 42 44.05 15.04 10.61
C ALA A 42 43.72 14.59 9.18
N TYR A 43 42.81 13.63 9.04
CA TYR A 43 42.35 13.09 7.77
C TYR A 43 40.84 12.80 7.81
N THR A 44 40.23 12.53 6.65
CA THR A 44 38.81 12.18 6.52
C THR A 44 38.62 11.12 5.44
N GLY A 45 37.75 10.14 5.68
CA GLY A 45 37.39 9.08 4.74
C GLY A 45 38.46 7.99 4.62
N SER A 46 38.73 7.52 3.39
CA SER A 46 39.65 6.41 3.09
C SER A 46 41.05 6.43 3.72
N PRO A 47 41.65 7.56 4.17
CA PRO A 47 42.89 7.54 4.94
C PRO A 47 42.76 7.06 6.40
N CYS A 48 41.54 6.98 6.94
CA CYS A 48 41.26 6.57 8.32
C CYS A 48 41.18 5.05 8.42
N ALA A 49 41.93 4.45 9.35
CA ALA A 49 42.04 2.99 9.48
C ALA A 49 40.83 2.32 10.17
N VAL A 50 40.03 3.12 10.86
CA VAL A 50 38.85 2.69 11.60
C VAL A 50 37.69 3.52 11.10
N ASP A 51 36.58 2.85 10.81
CA ASP A 51 35.31 3.46 10.48
C ASP A 51 34.42 3.46 11.72
N VAL A 52 33.76 4.60 11.96
CA VAL A 52 32.76 4.76 13.02
C VAL A 52 31.45 5.05 12.33
N THR A 53 30.41 4.30 12.65
CA THR A 53 29.10 4.41 11.99
C THR A 53 27.99 4.64 12.99
N ILE A 54 27.05 5.52 12.68
CA ILE A 54 25.78 5.67 13.41
C ILE A 54 24.68 5.14 12.47
N PRO A 55 24.27 3.87 12.60
CA PRO A 55 23.38 3.23 11.62
C PRO A 55 21.94 3.76 11.63
N LEU A 56 21.46 4.34 12.74
CA LEU A 56 20.09 4.84 12.86
C LEU A 56 20.02 6.13 13.68
N VAL A 57 19.32 7.12 13.14
CA VAL A 57 18.83 8.32 13.85
C VAL A 57 17.44 8.61 13.31
N ALA A 58 16.45 8.79 14.18
CA ALA A 58 15.09 9.14 13.76
C ALA A 58 15.07 10.52 13.08
N ALA A 59 14.13 10.74 12.16
CA ALA A 59 14.02 12.00 11.43
C ALA A 59 13.79 13.22 12.35
N SER A 60 13.13 13.01 13.50
CA SER A 60 13.01 13.99 14.58
C SER A 60 12.67 13.34 15.92
N TYR A 61 12.98 14.04 17.02
CA TYR A 61 12.66 13.66 18.41
C TYR A 61 11.86 14.76 19.12
N ALA A 62 11.12 14.38 20.16
CA ALA A 62 10.42 15.32 21.02
C ALA A 62 11.35 15.92 22.10
N PRO A 63 11.07 17.13 22.61
CA PRO A 63 11.80 17.69 23.74
C PRO A 63 11.68 16.79 24.99
N ASN A 64 12.82 16.51 25.63
CA ASN A 64 13.01 15.61 26.78
C ASN A 64 12.77 14.12 26.51
N GLU A 65 12.61 13.71 25.25
CA GLU A 65 12.61 12.30 24.87
C GLU A 65 13.99 11.68 25.13
N SER A 66 14.02 10.47 25.68
CA SER A 66 15.26 9.69 25.85
C SER A 66 15.64 9.02 24.54
N ILE A 67 16.84 9.32 24.06
CA ILE A 67 17.37 8.90 22.78
C ILE A 67 18.41 7.81 23.01
N ALA A 68 18.08 6.58 22.62
CA ALA A 68 19.05 5.50 22.58
C ALA A 68 19.84 5.54 21.26
N LEU A 69 21.14 5.80 21.32
CA LEU A 69 22.00 5.78 20.13
C LEU A 69 22.88 4.53 20.12
N LEU A 70 22.85 3.84 18.99
CA LEU A 70 23.76 2.75 18.67
C LEU A 70 24.85 3.28 17.75
N TRP A 71 26.11 2.91 18.01
CA TRP A 71 27.20 3.17 17.07
C TRP A 71 28.11 1.96 16.93
N GLY A 72 28.62 1.77 15.72
CA GLY A 72 29.55 0.71 15.35
C GLY A 72 30.96 1.25 15.19
N VAL A 73 31.95 0.46 15.62
CA VAL A 73 33.38 0.74 15.42
C VAL A 73 34.01 -0.46 14.72
N GLN A 74 34.59 -0.25 13.53
CA GLN A 74 35.13 -1.31 12.69
C GLN A 74 36.48 -0.92 12.08
N VAL A 75 37.37 -1.90 11.87
CA VAL A 75 38.58 -1.69 11.07
C VAL A 75 38.20 -1.62 9.58
N ASP A 76 38.56 -0.53 8.90
CA ASP A 76 38.35 -0.40 7.46
C ASP A 76 39.49 -1.11 6.71
N ALA A 77 39.18 -2.29 6.16
CA ALA A 77 40.13 -3.09 5.39
C ALA A 77 40.54 -2.44 4.05
N ALA A 78 39.76 -1.49 3.54
CA ALA A 78 40.04 -0.76 2.30
C ALA A 78 40.82 0.54 2.55
N SER A 79 41.10 0.86 3.82
CA SER A 79 41.79 2.09 4.21
C SER A 79 43.22 2.18 3.68
N ALA A 80 43.63 3.40 3.35
CA ALA A 80 45.03 3.74 3.10
C ALA A 80 45.85 3.88 4.39
N ASN A 81 45.20 3.91 5.56
CA ASN A 81 45.79 4.04 6.90
C ASN A 81 46.94 5.05 6.97
N ALA A 82 46.68 6.31 6.59
CA ALA A 82 47.71 7.33 6.45
C ALA A 82 48.36 7.78 7.77
N MET A 83 47.80 7.36 8.91
CA MET A 83 48.33 7.61 10.25
C MET A 83 49.14 6.44 10.81
N ASP A 84 49.34 5.37 10.03
CA ASP A 84 50.02 4.14 10.44
C ASP A 84 49.44 3.59 11.76
N VAL A 85 48.10 3.61 11.88
CA VAL A 85 47.39 3.10 13.05
C VAL A 85 47.67 1.60 13.16
N PRO A 86 48.16 1.12 14.32
CA PRO A 86 48.32 -0.30 14.53
C PRO A 86 46.93 -0.95 14.60
N VAL A 87 46.60 -1.79 13.62
CA VAL A 87 45.35 -2.57 13.55
C VAL A 87 45.64 -4.07 13.77
N PRO A 88 44.65 -4.86 14.24
CA PRO A 88 44.83 -6.30 14.45
C PRO A 88 45.31 -7.02 13.17
N PRO A 89 46.18 -8.06 13.26
CA PRO A 89 46.65 -8.74 14.47
C PRO A 89 47.85 -8.07 15.15
N ASN A 90 48.37 -6.96 14.60
CA ASN A 90 49.60 -6.31 15.07
C ASN A 90 49.35 -5.30 16.20
N ALA A 91 48.08 -5.01 16.53
CA ALA A 91 47.68 -4.15 17.63
C ALA A 91 47.55 -4.95 18.93
N MET A 92 48.62 -5.04 19.71
CA MET A 92 48.54 -5.42 21.12
C MET A 92 49.39 -4.46 21.96
N THR A 93 48.75 -3.40 22.46
CA THR A 93 49.16 -2.85 23.74
C THR A 93 48.11 -3.09 24.79
N THR A 94 48.52 -3.81 25.82
CA THR A 94 48.04 -3.62 27.18
C THR A 94 48.34 -2.19 27.64
N LEU A 95 47.32 -1.44 28.06
CA LEU A 95 47.50 -0.31 28.96
C LEU A 95 46.60 -0.49 30.19
N SER A 96 47.25 -0.41 31.35
CA SER A 96 46.71 -0.72 32.68
C SER A 96 45.90 0.44 33.27
N SER A 97 44.65 0.65 32.87
CA SER A 97 43.84 1.69 33.51
C SER A 97 42.32 1.48 33.56
N ASP A 98 41.78 0.45 32.94
CA ASP A 98 40.53 -0.14 33.37
C ASP A 98 40.81 -0.89 34.67
N ASN A 99 40.11 -0.56 35.76
CA ASN A 99 40.25 -1.19 37.09
C ASN A 99 40.01 -2.73 37.11
N ALA A 100 39.89 -3.36 35.93
CA ALA A 100 39.73 -4.78 35.67
C ALA A 100 40.99 -5.47 35.06
N GLY A 101 42.00 -4.72 34.58
CA GLY A 101 43.29 -5.26 34.14
C GLY A 101 43.27 -6.12 32.86
N ASN A 102 42.33 -5.89 31.94
CA ASN A 102 42.20 -6.66 30.69
C ASN A 102 42.84 -5.95 29.48
N SER A 103 43.22 -6.71 28.45
CA SER A 103 43.76 -6.15 27.21
C SER A 103 42.61 -5.73 26.28
N VAL A 104 42.53 -4.44 25.93
CA VAL A 104 41.50 -3.89 25.02
C VAL A 104 42.13 -3.17 23.82
N GLN A 105 41.50 -3.27 22.64
CA GLN A 105 41.94 -2.64 21.40
C GLN A 105 41.31 -1.27 21.18
N ILE A 106 40.07 -1.08 21.65
CA ILE A 106 39.35 0.20 21.66
C ILE A 106 39.48 0.74 23.09
N LEU A 107 40.32 1.75 23.26
CA LEU A 107 40.64 2.34 24.57
C LEU A 107 39.42 3.02 25.17
N SER A 108 38.68 3.76 24.34
CA SER A 108 37.49 4.48 24.75
C SER A 108 36.59 4.73 23.55
N THR A 109 35.29 4.62 23.74
CA THR A 109 34.29 5.02 22.76
C THR A 109 33.06 5.59 23.47
N PHE A 110 32.48 6.64 22.89
CA PHE A 110 31.39 7.39 23.49
C PHE A 110 30.69 8.24 22.44
N VAL A 111 29.53 8.75 22.81
CA VAL A 111 28.79 9.75 22.04
C VAL A 111 28.84 11.09 22.78
N ARG A 112 28.91 12.17 22.01
CA ARG A 112 28.78 13.54 22.52
C ARG A 112 27.83 14.37 21.68
N THR A 113 27.22 15.37 22.31
CA THR A 113 26.37 16.35 21.62
C THR A 113 27.11 17.67 21.46
N CYS A 114 26.93 18.33 20.32
CA CYS A 114 27.51 19.65 20.05
C CYS A 114 26.49 20.54 19.34
N ALA A 115 26.61 21.86 19.51
CA ALA A 115 25.76 22.80 18.77
C ALA A 115 26.17 22.92 17.29
N SER A 116 27.32 22.38 16.88
CA SER A 116 27.71 22.25 15.47
C SER A 116 28.85 21.24 15.28
N ARG A 117 29.03 20.75 14.04
CA ARG A 117 30.15 19.86 13.66
C ARG A 117 31.53 20.44 14.01
N LEU A 118 31.73 21.75 13.86
CA LEU A 118 32.99 22.44 14.23
C LEU A 118 33.25 22.47 15.74
N GLN A 119 32.21 22.45 16.56
CA GLN A 119 32.38 22.32 18.02
C GLN A 119 32.66 20.86 18.41
N CYS A 120 32.17 19.92 17.63
CA CYS A 120 32.47 18.51 17.78
C CYS A 120 33.85 18.11 17.23
N THR A 121 34.69 19.00 16.69
CA THR A 121 36.06 18.63 16.33
C THR A 121 36.93 18.46 17.59
N PRO A 122 37.80 17.44 17.69
CA PRO A 122 38.69 17.25 18.83
C PRO A 122 39.79 18.32 18.86
N SER A 123 39.45 19.51 19.34
CA SER A 123 40.38 20.54 19.75
C SER A 123 39.70 21.49 20.74
N ILE A 124 40.20 21.48 21.98
CA ILE A 124 40.17 22.62 22.91
C ILE A 124 38.77 23.09 23.37
N LEU A 125 38.42 22.71 24.61
CA LEU A 125 37.43 23.35 25.50
C LEU A 125 35.96 23.34 25.03
N GLY A 126 35.23 22.30 25.42
CA GLY A 126 33.76 22.30 25.47
C GLY A 126 33.26 21.48 26.65
N ARG A 127 32.34 22.04 27.45
CA ARG A 127 31.56 21.31 28.48
C ARG A 127 30.37 20.61 27.80
N ASP A 128 30.67 19.76 26.84
CA ASP A 128 29.64 19.00 26.14
C ASP A 128 29.24 17.80 27.00
N THR A 129 27.99 17.34 26.88
CA THR A 129 27.55 16.13 27.56
C THR A 129 28.18 14.92 26.88
N PHE A 130 29.04 14.22 27.62
CA PHE A 130 29.59 12.94 27.24
C PHE A 130 28.69 11.84 27.79
N THR A 131 28.33 10.87 26.96
CA THR A 131 27.82 9.59 27.49
C THR A 131 28.96 8.85 28.20
N THR A 132 28.62 7.96 29.12
CA THR A 132 29.62 7.10 29.79
C THR A 132 30.49 6.38 28.75
N ALA A 133 31.81 6.56 28.88
CA ALA A 133 32.78 5.98 27.97
C ALA A 133 32.88 4.47 28.15
N GLN A 134 32.88 3.74 27.04
CA GLN A 134 32.99 2.29 26.99
C GLN A 134 34.31 1.87 26.35
N SER A 135 34.74 0.63 26.59
CA SER A 135 35.95 0.06 25.99
C SER A 135 35.64 -1.34 25.46
N GLY A 136 36.45 -1.83 24.51
CA GLY A 136 36.16 -3.11 23.87
C GLY A 136 37.25 -3.58 22.89
N ASN A 137 36.92 -4.63 22.14
CA ASN A 137 37.79 -5.20 21.11
C ASN A 137 37.08 -5.17 19.76
N PHE A 138 37.86 -5.13 18.67
CA PHE A 138 37.30 -5.28 17.34
C PHE A 138 36.76 -6.69 17.14
N SER A 139 35.58 -6.80 16.54
CA SER A 139 35.06 -8.07 16.05
C SER A 139 35.86 -8.54 14.82
N SER A 140 35.93 -9.86 14.63
CA SER A 140 36.66 -10.49 13.53
C SER A 140 35.90 -10.51 12.21
N SER A 141 34.58 -10.27 12.23
CA SER A 141 33.71 -10.34 11.05
C SER A 141 32.98 -9.03 10.74
N ASP A 142 32.61 -8.26 11.77
CA ASP A 142 31.69 -7.13 11.66
C ASP A 142 32.14 -5.94 12.54
N ALA A 143 31.35 -4.86 12.57
CA ALA A 143 31.55 -3.77 13.51
C ALA A 143 31.31 -4.22 14.96
N THR A 144 32.10 -3.68 15.89
CA THR A 144 31.78 -3.77 17.33
C THR A 144 30.80 -2.66 17.68
N TYR A 145 29.61 -3.03 18.14
CA TYR A 145 28.55 -2.09 18.47
C TYR A 145 28.54 -1.71 19.94
N PHE A 146 28.18 -0.45 20.21
CA PHE A 146 28.05 0.15 21.52
C PHE A 146 26.76 0.98 21.57
N GLU A 147 26.13 1.05 22.74
CA GLU A 147 24.88 1.77 22.95
C GLU A 147 25.02 2.78 24.09
N THR A 148 24.20 3.82 24.10
CA THR A 148 24.22 4.84 25.16
C THR A 148 23.76 4.24 26.48
N MET A 149 24.63 4.23 27.49
CA MET A 149 24.30 3.76 28.84
C MET A 149 23.53 4.79 29.68
N ASP A 150 23.57 6.06 29.26
CA ASP A 150 22.89 7.18 29.92
C ASP A 150 21.75 7.69 29.02
N GLU A 151 20.65 8.16 29.63
CA GLU A 151 19.53 8.78 28.91
C GLU A 151 20.01 10.08 28.23
N LEU A 152 20.14 10.06 26.90
CA LEU A 152 20.42 11.26 26.12
C LEU A 152 19.10 11.96 25.80
N SER A 153 18.89 13.18 26.28
CA SER A 153 17.68 13.95 25.96
C SER A 153 17.99 15.43 25.73
N PHE A 154 17.13 16.09 24.94
CA PHE A 154 17.27 17.51 24.59
C PHE A 154 16.07 18.29 25.10
N SER A 155 16.28 19.30 25.94
CA SER A 155 15.18 20.04 26.58
C SER A 155 14.51 21.09 25.68
N GLU A 156 15.17 21.52 24.61
CA GLU A 156 14.70 22.59 23.72
C GLU A 156 14.61 22.10 22.27
N GLU A 157 13.69 22.69 21.50
CA GLU A 157 13.63 22.49 20.06
C GLU A 157 14.89 23.01 19.37
N GLY A 158 15.33 22.30 18.34
CA GLY A 158 16.49 22.72 17.56
C GLY A 158 17.08 21.60 16.73
N ASN A 159 18.06 21.96 15.91
CA ASN A 159 18.91 20.99 15.22
C ASN A 159 20.16 20.80 16.06
N TYR A 160 20.43 19.56 16.44
CA TYR A 160 21.57 19.15 17.25
C TYR A 160 22.49 18.28 16.40
N THR A 161 23.80 18.39 16.61
CA THR A 161 24.75 17.47 16.00
C THR A 161 25.25 16.51 17.08
N VAL A 162 25.17 15.23 16.78
CA VAL A 162 25.75 14.18 17.60
C VAL A 162 27.00 13.63 16.93
N ALA A 163 28.02 13.34 17.74
CA ALA A 163 29.25 12.72 17.28
C ALA A 163 29.55 11.44 18.05
N ALA A 164 29.66 10.32 17.33
CA ALA A 164 30.19 9.07 17.88
C ALA A 164 31.72 9.08 17.71
N VAL A 165 32.44 8.79 18.80
CA VAL A 165 33.90 8.87 18.87
C VAL A 165 34.48 7.53 19.30
N ALA A 166 35.54 7.09 18.64
CA ALA A 166 36.38 5.97 19.04
C ALA A 166 37.84 6.43 19.21
N VAL A 167 38.48 5.99 20.29
CA VAL A 167 39.86 6.33 20.64
C VAL A 167 40.68 5.05 20.75
N LEU A 168 41.79 5.02 20.03
CA LEU A 168 42.78 3.94 20.07
C LEU A 168 44.10 4.48 20.65
N GLY A 169 44.77 3.66 21.45
CA GLY A 169 46.11 3.95 21.95
C GLY A 169 47.20 3.49 21.00
N ASN A 170 48.35 4.16 21.01
CA ASN A 170 49.54 3.68 20.30
C ASN A 170 50.35 2.72 21.19
N ALA A 171 50.73 1.58 20.61
CA ALA A 171 51.41 0.51 21.32
C ALA A 171 52.86 0.82 21.72
N ASP A 172 53.54 1.57 20.86
CA ASP A 172 54.95 1.91 21.04
C ASP A 172 55.10 3.23 21.82
N ASN A 173 54.04 4.04 21.91
CA ASN A 173 54.03 5.28 22.64
C ASN A 173 52.67 5.62 23.27
N ALA A 174 52.54 5.40 24.57
CA ALA A 174 51.31 5.67 25.33
C ALA A 174 50.87 7.16 25.34
N THR A 175 51.71 8.10 24.89
CA THR A 175 51.32 9.52 24.77
C THR A 175 50.63 9.83 23.45
N ILE A 176 50.64 8.91 22.47
CA ILE A 176 50.00 9.10 21.17
C ILE A 176 48.63 8.41 21.17
N LEU A 177 47.60 9.17 20.81
CA LEU A 177 46.22 8.70 20.70
C LEU A 177 45.71 8.90 19.28
N TYR A 178 44.95 7.93 18.79
CA TYR A 178 44.25 8.00 17.51
C TYR A 178 42.76 8.18 17.76
N TYR A 179 42.19 9.26 17.24
CA TYR A 179 40.77 9.56 17.34
C TYR A 179 40.09 9.30 16.01
N PHE A 180 38.89 8.72 16.07
CA PHE A 180 38.01 8.47 14.93
C PHE A 180 36.62 8.96 15.30
N GLN A 181 35.95 9.64 14.37
CA GLN A 181 34.67 10.25 14.63
C GLN A 181 33.78 10.29 13.39
N THR A 182 32.51 10.02 13.59
CA THR A 182 31.45 10.32 12.62
C THR A 182 30.41 11.22 13.26
N PHE A 183 29.54 11.81 12.43
CA PHE A 183 28.51 12.73 12.87
C PHE A 183 27.13 12.26 12.40
N ALA A 184 26.11 12.66 13.14
CA ALA A 184 24.73 12.60 12.72
C ALA A 184 24.01 13.87 13.18
N ASP A 185 23.16 14.42 12.33
CA ASP A 185 22.33 15.57 12.68
C ASP A 185 20.95 15.09 13.14
N ILE A 186 20.50 15.61 14.27
CA ILE A 186 19.25 15.29 14.95
C ILE A 186 18.36 16.52 14.97
N VAL A 187 17.07 16.36 14.69
CA VAL A 187 16.09 17.45 14.79
C VAL A 187 15.20 17.21 16.01
N VAL A 188 15.04 18.21 16.88
CA VAL A 188 14.12 18.18 18.02
C VAL A 188 13.04 19.23 17.80
N LYS A 189 11.76 18.84 17.80
CA LYS A 189 10.62 19.73 17.56
C LYS A 189 9.44 19.32 18.44
N GLN A 190 8.63 20.28 18.92
CA GLN A 190 7.33 19.95 19.49
C GLN A 190 6.48 19.30 18.43
N VAL A 191 5.92 18.15 18.80
CA VAL A 191 4.96 17.44 17.97
C VAL A 191 3.68 18.26 17.95
N GLN A 192 3.45 18.97 16.84
CA GLN A 192 2.13 19.53 16.54
C GLN A 192 1.34 18.43 15.85
N VAL A 193 0.14 18.13 16.36
CA VAL A 193 -0.81 17.29 15.64
C VAL A 193 -1.24 18.09 14.42
N GLU A 194 -0.96 17.59 13.22
CA GLU A 194 -1.38 18.25 11.98
C GLU A 194 -2.91 18.33 11.91
N ASP A 195 -3.42 19.35 11.23
CA ASP A 195 -4.86 19.45 10.97
C ASP A 195 -5.29 18.20 10.18
N VAL A 196 -6.21 17.43 10.75
CA VAL A 196 -6.71 16.19 10.15
C VAL A 196 -7.53 16.53 8.91
N GLU A 197 -7.17 15.95 7.77
CA GLU A 197 -8.04 15.91 6.60
C GLU A 197 -8.90 14.63 6.71
N TYR A 198 -10.22 14.80 6.76
CA TYR A 198 -11.18 13.71 6.93
C TYR A 198 -11.40 12.87 5.64
N GLY A 199 -10.33 12.61 4.89
CA GLY A 199 -10.33 11.84 3.65
C GLY A 199 -9.79 10.42 3.80
N ARG A 200 -10.08 9.55 2.83
CA ARG A 200 -9.58 8.16 2.77
C ARG A 200 -8.16 8.05 2.19
N ASP A 201 -7.44 9.16 2.03
CA ASP A 201 -6.21 9.18 1.24
C ASP A 201 -4.95 8.89 2.06
N SER A 202 -4.96 9.21 3.36
CA SER A 202 -3.78 9.15 4.21
C SER A 202 -4.00 8.28 5.46
N THR A 203 -2.96 7.55 5.86
CA THR A 203 -2.88 6.89 7.17
C THR A 203 -1.98 7.71 8.07
N TYR A 204 -2.53 8.19 9.18
CA TYR A 204 -1.81 8.91 10.20
C TYR A 204 -1.23 7.95 11.22
N CYS A 205 -0.01 8.21 11.69
CA CYS A 205 0.66 7.43 12.72
C CYS A 205 0.99 8.30 13.92
N ARG A 206 0.74 7.77 15.12
CA ARG A 206 1.08 8.37 16.41
C ARG A 206 1.98 7.41 17.18
N LEU A 207 3.03 7.96 17.78
CA LEU A 207 3.88 7.26 18.73
C LEU A 207 3.69 7.89 20.11
N THR A 208 3.32 7.10 21.12
CA THR A 208 3.05 7.60 22.47
C THR A 208 3.80 6.81 23.54
N ALA A 209 4.19 7.51 24.62
CA ALA A 209 4.74 6.94 25.85
C ALA A 209 3.60 6.43 26.74
N GLN A 210 2.83 5.47 26.23
CA GLN A 210 1.64 4.94 26.87
C GLN A 210 1.62 3.41 26.75
N ASN A 211 0.98 2.74 27.72
CA ASN A 211 0.75 1.31 27.60
C ASN A 211 -0.22 1.03 26.43
N PRO A 212 0.10 0.10 25.53
CA PRO A 212 -0.70 -0.15 24.33
C PRO A 212 -2.07 -0.82 24.62
N LEU A 213 -2.29 -1.34 25.82
CA LEU A 213 -3.59 -1.89 26.26
C LEU A 213 -4.52 -0.86 26.93
N GLU A 214 -4.12 0.41 27.02
CA GLU A 214 -5.01 1.45 27.53
C GLU A 214 -6.07 1.85 26.47
N ASP A 215 -7.31 2.12 26.89
CA ASP A 215 -8.41 2.31 25.93
C ASP A 215 -8.35 3.63 25.13
N GLN A 216 -7.79 4.69 25.72
CA GLN A 216 -7.83 6.05 25.17
C GLN A 216 -6.45 6.60 24.92
N LEU A 217 -6.22 7.13 23.73
CA LEU A 217 -4.97 7.79 23.38
C LEU A 217 -4.83 9.11 24.15
N ASN A 218 -3.69 9.31 24.81
CA ASN A 218 -3.43 10.54 25.56
C ASN A 218 -2.53 11.49 24.76
N PRO A 219 -3.05 12.65 24.29
CA PRO A 219 -2.25 13.58 23.48
C PRO A 219 -1.06 14.18 24.27
N LYS A 220 -1.08 14.15 25.61
CA LYS A 220 0.02 14.64 26.45
C LYS A 220 1.23 13.70 26.48
N LEU A 221 1.05 12.46 26.04
CA LEU A 221 2.09 11.43 26.00
C LEU A 221 2.62 11.21 24.58
N LEU A 222 2.27 12.10 23.64
CA LEU A 222 2.70 12.04 22.25
C LEU A 222 4.21 12.30 22.12
N LEU A 223 4.91 11.30 21.60
CA LEU A 223 6.33 11.35 21.27
C LEU A 223 6.57 11.69 19.79
N GLY A 224 5.68 11.27 18.90
CA GLY A 224 5.81 11.51 17.47
C GLY A 224 4.50 11.39 16.71
N SER A 225 4.42 12.07 15.57
CA SER A 225 3.26 12.05 14.67
C SER A 225 3.72 12.24 13.22
N SER A 226 3.19 11.46 12.29
CA SER A 226 3.49 11.56 10.85
C SER A 226 2.41 10.86 10.01
N ASP A 227 2.26 11.21 8.73
CA ASP A 227 1.51 10.46 7.71
C ASP A 227 2.42 9.47 6.93
N SER A 228 3.73 9.50 7.19
CA SER A 228 4.75 8.63 6.60
C SER A 228 5.02 7.43 7.51
N THR A 229 4.20 6.38 7.33
CA THR A 229 4.19 5.16 8.15
C THR A 229 4.52 3.89 7.36
N GLU A 230 5.00 2.85 8.06
CA GLU A 230 5.19 1.48 7.55
C GLU A 230 3.89 0.66 7.47
N ILE A 231 2.86 1.05 8.22
CA ILE A 231 1.50 0.48 8.13
C ILE A 231 0.63 1.39 7.27
N GLU A 232 0.01 0.79 6.27
CA GLU A 232 -1.03 1.41 5.46
C GLU A 232 -2.39 0.82 5.83
N LEU A 233 -3.36 1.67 6.14
CA LEU A 233 -4.73 1.27 6.38
C LEU A 233 -5.55 1.46 5.10
N ASP A 234 -6.44 0.52 4.83
CA ASP A 234 -7.47 0.64 3.81
C ASP A 234 -8.84 0.33 4.41
N ILE A 235 -9.86 1.11 4.02
CA ILE A 235 -11.21 1.03 4.57
C ILE A 235 -12.19 0.80 3.42
N ASP A 236 -12.88 -0.32 3.47
CA ASP A 236 -13.94 -0.69 2.55
C ASP A 236 -15.30 -0.48 3.23
N THR A 237 -15.99 0.58 2.80
CA THR A 237 -17.35 0.93 3.21
C THR A 237 -18.01 1.79 2.14
N ASN A 238 -19.33 1.67 2.01
CA ASN A 238 -20.13 2.55 1.15
C ASN A 238 -20.23 3.95 1.76
N ASP A 239 -20.46 4.93 0.90
CA ASP A 239 -20.60 6.33 1.33
C ASP A 239 -21.96 6.62 1.95
N VAL A 240 -23.01 5.85 1.59
CA VAL A 240 -24.37 6.05 2.09
C VAL A 240 -24.95 4.81 2.72
N TRP A 241 -25.56 4.97 3.90
CA TRP A 241 -26.19 3.90 4.69
C TRP A 241 -27.55 4.28 5.22
N GLN A 242 -28.36 3.30 5.63
CA GLN A 242 -29.67 3.54 6.24
C GLN A 242 -29.57 3.58 7.79
N ALA A 243 -30.21 4.57 8.40
CA ALA A 243 -30.32 4.69 9.85
C ALA A 243 -31.02 3.47 10.47
N ASN A 244 -30.57 3.06 11.66
CA ASN A 244 -31.05 1.89 12.41
C ASN A 244 -30.92 0.55 11.67
N GLN A 245 -30.17 0.51 10.58
CA GLN A 245 -29.76 -0.71 9.90
C GLN A 245 -28.27 -0.97 10.16
N ALA A 246 -27.93 -2.23 10.41
CA ALA A 246 -26.53 -2.62 10.55
C ALA A 246 -25.84 -2.60 9.17
N PHE A 247 -24.63 -2.05 9.11
CA PHE A 247 -23.76 -2.13 7.97
C PHE A 247 -22.35 -2.53 8.39
N ASP A 248 -21.64 -3.19 7.49
CA ASP A 248 -20.31 -3.69 7.77
C ASP A 248 -19.27 -2.66 7.34
N VAL A 249 -18.31 -2.40 8.22
CA VAL A 249 -17.08 -1.66 7.91
C VAL A 249 -15.95 -2.66 7.95
N VAL A 250 -15.30 -2.84 6.80
CA VAL A 250 -14.14 -3.73 6.66
C VAL A 250 -12.91 -2.85 6.54
N TRP A 251 -11.84 -3.20 7.26
CA TRP A 251 -10.57 -2.51 7.10
C TRP A 251 -9.41 -3.48 7.13
N THR A 252 -8.35 -3.10 6.42
CA THR A 252 -7.13 -3.89 6.32
C THR A 252 -5.92 -3.06 6.71
N ALA A 253 -5.01 -3.68 7.45
CA ALA A 253 -3.71 -3.11 7.80
C ALA A 253 -2.63 -3.89 7.06
N THR A 254 -1.86 -3.17 6.23
CA THR A 254 -0.77 -3.74 5.43
C THR A 254 0.57 -3.21 5.92
N LEU A 255 1.47 -4.10 6.30
CA LEU A 255 2.82 -3.78 6.74
C LEU A 255 3.80 -3.84 5.55
N THR A 256 4.45 -2.71 5.25
CA THR A 256 5.29 -2.57 4.05
C THR A 256 6.80 -2.47 4.32
N ARG A 257 7.22 -2.44 5.60
CA ARG A 257 8.63 -2.36 6.08
C ARG A 257 9.54 -1.49 5.20
N ASN A 258 9.65 -0.22 5.58
CA ASN A 258 10.39 0.75 4.79
C ASN A 258 11.13 1.74 5.71
N SER A 259 12.46 1.64 5.72
CA SER A 259 13.35 2.51 6.49
C SER A 259 13.37 3.97 6.02
N SER A 260 12.69 4.31 4.92
CA SER A 260 12.51 5.70 4.49
C SER A 260 11.30 6.38 5.13
N LYS A 261 10.53 5.66 5.95
CA LYS A 261 9.36 6.21 6.67
C LYS A 261 9.81 6.96 7.91
N ASP A 262 9.04 7.99 8.29
CA ASP A 262 9.39 8.88 9.40
C ASP A 262 9.28 8.15 10.74
N ILE A 263 8.22 7.36 10.89
CA ILE A 263 8.00 6.49 12.05
C ILE A 263 8.25 5.05 11.63
N GLN A 264 9.26 4.42 12.25
CA GLN A 264 9.65 3.04 12.00
C GLN A 264 9.17 2.14 13.15
N LEU A 265 8.63 0.97 12.80
CA LEU A 265 8.19 -0.02 13.77
C LEU A 265 9.34 -0.93 14.21
N PRO A 266 9.30 -1.46 15.44
CA PRO A 266 10.29 -2.44 15.90
C PRO A 266 10.32 -3.67 14.98
N ALA A 267 11.51 -4.25 14.83
CA ALA A 267 11.74 -5.46 14.04
C ALA A 267 12.51 -6.49 14.89
N PRO A 268 11.89 -7.63 15.28
CA PRO A 268 10.50 -8.03 14.99
C PRO A 268 9.45 -7.17 15.73
N LEU A 269 8.18 -7.26 15.31
CA LEU A 269 7.09 -6.67 16.08
C LEU A 269 6.95 -7.37 17.44
N ASN A 270 6.63 -6.61 18.48
CA ASN A 270 6.36 -7.15 19.80
C ASN A 270 4.91 -7.64 19.88
N ALA A 271 4.73 -8.86 20.40
CA ALA A 271 3.42 -9.42 20.68
C ALA A 271 3.12 -9.30 22.18
N ILE A 272 1.95 -8.78 22.53
CA ILE A 272 1.50 -8.61 23.92
C ILE A 272 0.35 -9.56 24.20
N TYR A 273 0.26 -10.03 25.44
CA TYR A 273 -0.85 -10.87 25.90
C TYR A 273 -2.10 -10.02 26.13
N VAL A 274 -3.14 -10.22 25.32
CA VAL A 274 -4.44 -9.55 25.47
C VAL A 274 -5.40 -10.48 26.20
N LEU A 275 -6.08 -9.95 27.23
CA LEU A 275 -7.08 -10.67 28.03
C LEU A 275 -8.45 -10.56 27.37
N ASP A 276 -9.22 -11.64 27.46
CA ASP A 276 -10.60 -11.71 26.94
C ASP A 276 -11.51 -10.77 27.73
N ASP A 277 -12.30 -9.96 27.01
CA ASP A 277 -13.42 -9.20 27.56
C ASP A 277 -14.73 -9.74 26.95
N ASP A 278 -15.18 -10.87 27.51
CA ASP A 278 -16.50 -11.50 27.43
C ASP A 278 -17.22 -11.62 26.06
N SER A 279 -16.59 -11.33 24.90
CA SER A 279 -17.34 -11.26 23.64
C SER A 279 -16.73 -11.77 22.33
N ILE A 280 -15.41 -11.82 22.06
CA ILE A 280 -14.86 -12.42 20.81
C ILE A 280 -13.40 -12.95 20.96
N GLU A 281 -13.24 -14.28 20.87
CA GLU A 281 -12.02 -15.13 20.67
C GLU A 281 -10.78 -15.03 21.60
N GLU A 282 -10.05 -16.16 21.68
CA GLU A 282 -9.12 -16.59 22.73
C GLU A 282 -8.08 -15.55 23.20
N SER A 283 -7.94 -15.40 24.53
CA SER A 283 -6.80 -14.68 25.12
C SER A 283 -5.48 -15.23 24.56
N GLY A 284 -4.59 -14.34 24.15
CA GLY A 284 -3.43 -14.73 23.37
C GLY A 284 -2.43 -13.62 23.17
N TYR A 285 -1.30 -13.95 22.53
CA TYR A 285 -0.27 -13.00 22.16
C TYR A 285 -0.55 -12.44 20.76
N TYR A 286 -0.70 -11.12 20.67
CA TYR A 286 -1.04 -10.42 19.43
C TYR A 286 -0.08 -9.26 19.15
N SER A 287 0.33 -9.12 17.89
CA SER A 287 1.11 -7.96 17.41
C SER A 287 0.25 -6.71 17.27
N ILE A 288 -1.00 -6.88 16.83
CA ILE A 288 -2.03 -5.84 16.85
C ILE A 288 -2.86 -6.09 18.09
N VAL A 289 -2.67 -5.24 19.11
CA VAL A 289 -3.30 -5.45 20.42
C VAL A 289 -4.72 -4.93 20.46
N GLY A 290 -5.04 -3.93 19.64
CA GLY A 290 -6.37 -3.38 19.50
C GLY A 290 -6.57 -2.82 18.10
N SER A 291 -7.78 -2.92 17.61
CA SER A 291 -8.24 -2.45 16.32
C SER A 291 -9.71 -2.14 16.43
N VAL A 292 -10.09 -0.88 16.25
CA VAL A 292 -11.45 -0.40 16.49
C VAL A 292 -11.86 0.58 15.41
N VAL A 293 -13.16 0.62 15.12
CA VAL A 293 -13.78 1.66 14.30
C VAL A 293 -14.74 2.48 15.15
N LYS A 294 -14.63 3.80 15.05
CA LYS A 294 -15.43 4.79 15.79
C LYS A 294 -16.09 5.74 14.80
N LEU A 295 -17.34 6.10 15.05
CA LEU A 295 -18.10 7.08 14.26
C LEU A 295 -18.73 8.14 15.17
N CYS A 296 -18.75 9.36 14.68
CA CYS A 296 -19.38 10.51 15.31
C CYS A 296 -20.18 11.34 14.33
N GLU A 297 -21.16 12.08 14.83
CA GLU A 297 -21.79 13.14 14.04
C GLU A 297 -20.72 14.17 13.65
N ARG A 298 -20.70 14.60 12.38
CA ARG A 298 -19.63 15.45 11.81
C ARG A 298 -19.38 16.73 12.61
N ASP A 299 -20.43 17.31 13.17
CA ASP A 299 -20.34 18.55 13.97
C ASP A 299 -19.74 18.36 15.38
N MET A 300 -19.54 17.11 15.82
CA MET A 300 -18.93 16.81 17.12
C MET A 300 -17.40 16.88 17.10
N ALA A 301 -16.77 17.00 15.92
CA ALA A 301 -15.32 17.06 15.74
C ALA A 301 -14.57 15.97 16.50
N CYS A 302 -14.95 14.71 16.27
CA CYS A 302 -14.31 13.57 16.92
C CYS A 302 -13.01 13.17 16.23
N ASP A 303 -11.99 13.00 17.05
CA ASP A 303 -10.66 12.54 16.69
C ASP A 303 -10.28 11.30 17.53
N GLU A 304 -9.06 10.79 17.33
CA GLU A 304 -8.51 9.64 18.04
C GLU A 304 -8.33 9.87 19.55
N TYR A 305 -8.39 11.12 20.01
CA TYR A 305 -8.30 11.53 21.42
C TYR A 305 -9.67 11.71 22.08
N SER A 306 -10.75 11.65 21.30
CA SER A 306 -12.09 11.95 21.75
C SER A 306 -12.66 10.85 22.63
N SER A 307 -13.12 11.24 23.83
CA SER A 307 -13.73 10.30 24.80
C SER A 307 -15.20 9.98 24.51
N THR A 308 -15.85 10.80 23.70
CA THR A 308 -17.27 10.68 23.36
C THR A 308 -17.40 10.37 21.88
N VAL A 309 -18.00 9.22 21.58
CA VAL A 309 -18.29 8.76 20.23
C VAL A 309 -19.76 8.38 20.09
N THR A 310 -20.33 8.50 18.90
CA THR A 310 -21.72 8.10 18.66
C THR A 310 -21.84 6.59 18.61
N VAL A 311 -20.94 5.94 17.87
CA VAL A 311 -20.87 4.47 17.76
C VAL A 311 -19.40 4.04 17.80
N SER A 312 -19.14 2.91 18.45
CA SER A 312 -17.84 2.22 18.43
C SER A 312 -18.08 0.74 18.20
N SER A 313 -17.21 0.09 17.42
CA SER A 313 -17.16 -1.37 17.40
C SER A 313 -16.59 -1.91 18.72
N ALA A 314 -16.67 -3.23 18.87
CA ALA A 314 -15.78 -3.95 19.78
C ALA A 314 -14.32 -3.74 19.36
N ASP A 315 -13.40 -3.99 20.29
CA ASP A 315 -11.97 -4.00 20.01
C ASP A 315 -11.55 -5.38 19.49
N TYR A 316 -10.68 -5.40 18.48
CA TYR A 316 -10.20 -6.62 17.84
C TYR A 316 -8.67 -6.73 17.94
N SER A 317 -8.17 -7.89 18.34
CA SER A 317 -6.74 -8.19 18.34
C SER A 317 -6.41 -9.19 17.23
N ALA A 318 -5.26 -9.03 16.59
CA ALA A 318 -4.83 -9.91 15.50
C ALA A 318 -3.30 -9.98 15.35
N ASN A 319 -2.85 -10.96 14.57
CA ASN A 319 -1.48 -11.06 14.10
C ASN A 319 -1.44 -10.85 12.59
N PHE A 320 -0.37 -10.22 12.08
CA PHE A 320 -0.16 -10.12 10.64
C PHE A 320 0.03 -11.52 10.03
N SER A 321 -0.59 -11.73 8.87
CA SER A 321 -0.42 -12.96 8.09
C SER A 321 0.98 -13.04 7.47
N ALA A 322 1.32 -14.17 6.83
CA ALA A 322 2.56 -14.32 6.08
C ALA A 322 2.69 -13.37 4.86
N ALA A 323 1.60 -12.70 4.48
CA ALA A 323 1.58 -11.65 3.47
C ALA A 323 1.66 -10.24 4.07
N ASP A 324 1.98 -10.13 5.36
CA ASP A 324 2.07 -8.87 6.10
C ASP A 324 0.75 -8.07 6.13
N ILE A 325 -0.38 -8.79 6.07
CA ILE A 325 -1.74 -8.21 6.07
C ILE A 325 -2.52 -8.74 7.29
N ALA A 326 -3.25 -7.85 7.95
CA ALA A 326 -4.32 -8.15 8.90
C ALA A 326 -5.64 -7.51 8.43
N ALA A 327 -6.76 -8.21 8.57
CA ALA A 327 -8.07 -7.75 8.11
C ALA A 327 -9.09 -7.89 9.22
N PHE A 328 -9.98 -6.91 9.31
CA PHE A 328 -10.97 -6.78 10.37
C PHE A 328 -12.32 -6.41 9.76
N ASN A 329 -13.40 -6.75 10.48
CA ASN A 329 -14.76 -6.42 10.08
C ASN A 329 -15.58 -6.12 11.35
N ALA A 330 -16.32 -5.02 11.34
CA ALA A 330 -17.31 -4.72 12.35
C ALA A 330 -18.66 -4.37 11.73
N SER A 331 -19.73 -4.88 12.34
CA SER A 331 -21.10 -4.50 11.99
C SER A 331 -21.57 -3.36 12.91
N ILE A 332 -21.93 -2.22 12.32
CA ILE A 332 -22.20 -0.95 13.01
C ILE A 332 -23.66 -0.54 12.76
N VAL A 333 -24.34 -0.04 13.80
CA VAL A 333 -25.69 0.53 13.68
C VAL A 333 -25.66 2.00 14.10
N VAL A 334 -26.01 2.90 13.19
CA VAL A 334 -26.10 4.34 13.46
C VAL A 334 -27.56 4.74 13.69
N PRO A 335 -27.92 5.40 14.80
CA PRO A 335 -29.32 5.62 15.18
C PRO A 335 -29.98 6.84 14.51
N SER A 336 -29.18 7.83 14.09
CA SER A 336 -29.63 9.11 13.52
C SER A 336 -29.23 9.25 12.05
N THR A 337 -29.87 10.19 11.36
CA THR A 337 -29.58 10.56 9.97
C THR A 337 -28.62 11.75 9.91
N GLY A 338 -27.88 11.90 8.81
CA GLY A 338 -26.95 13.00 8.57
C GLY A 338 -25.52 12.54 8.30
N TRP A 339 -24.59 13.49 8.36
CA TRP A 339 -23.16 13.25 8.13
C TRP A 339 -22.47 12.71 9.39
N PHE A 340 -21.70 11.64 9.19
CA PHE A 340 -20.85 11.07 10.21
C PHE A 340 -19.41 11.02 9.74
N THR A 341 -18.51 11.41 10.64
CA THR A 341 -17.08 11.24 10.49
C THR A 341 -16.67 10.02 11.29
N GLY A 342 -15.98 9.10 10.64
CA GLY A 342 -15.46 7.89 11.25
C GLY A 342 -13.95 7.79 11.14
N PHE A 343 -13.36 6.98 12.00
CA PHE A 343 -11.98 6.57 11.87
C PHE A 343 -11.80 5.13 12.29
N VAL A 344 -10.87 4.46 11.63
CA VAL A 344 -10.31 3.18 12.04
C VAL A 344 -9.01 3.47 12.76
N GLN A 345 -8.80 2.83 13.90
CA GLN A 345 -7.58 2.91 14.70
C GLN A 345 -7.02 1.51 14.90
N VAL A 346 -5.74 1.31 14.55
CA VAL A 346 -4.99 0.07 14.76
C VAL A 346 -3.84 0.34 15.72
N THR A 347 -3.76 -0.42 16.80
CA THR A 347 -2.82 -0.23 17.91
C THR A 347 -1.78 -1.34 17.97
N LEU A 348 -0.50 -0.97 18.00
CA LEU A 348 0.63 -1.89 18.13
C LEU A 348 1.47 -1.53 19.38
N ALA A 349 2.12 -2.54 19.93
CA ALA A 349 3.14 -2.39 20.95
C ALA A 349 4.43 -1.77 20.37
N GLY A 350 5.05 -0.88 21.13
CA GLY A 350 6.37 -0.37 20.80
C GLY A 350 7.52 -1.27 21.22
N ALA A 351 8.75 -0.75 21.14
CA ALA A 351 9.96 -1.45 21.56
C ALA A 351 9.92 -1.80 23.05
N ASP A 352 9.40 -0.88 23.88
CA ASP A 352 8.98 -1.18 25.24
C ASP A 352 7.46 -1.48 25.28
N PRO A 353 7.04 -2.76 25.37
CA PRO A 353 5.64 -3.14 25.32
C PRO A 353 4.82 -2.64 26.52
N ASP A 354 5.44 -2.23 27.61
CA ASP A 354 4.73 -1.79 28.82
C ASP A 354 4.51 -0.27 28.84
N SER A 355 5.24 0.50 28.04
CA SER A 355 5.27 1.96 28.10
C SER A 355 5.26 2.67 26.74
N GLN A 356 5.29 1.94 25.63
CA GLN A 356 5.29 2.51 24.29
C GLN A 356 4.20 1.90 23.41
N ARG A 357 3.48 2.77 22.70
CA ARG A 357 2.34 2.44 21.85
C ARG A 357 2.43 3.16 20.51
N TYR A 358 2.07 2.45 19.45
CA TYR A 358 1.90 3.00 18.11
C TYR A 358 0.43 2.91 17.71
N ASP A 359 -0.12 4.01 17.20
CA ASP A 359 -1.49 4.05 16.67
C ASP A 359 -1.47 4.47 15.21
N PHE A 360 -2.20 3.74 14.39
CA PHE A 360 -2.42 4.05 12.98
C PHE A 360 -3.88 4.39 12.79
N ILE A 361 -4.17 5.57 12.24
CA ILE A 361 -5.50 6.12 12.13
C ILE A 361 -5.79 6.47 10.68
N LYS A 362 -6.95 6.06 10.18
CA LYS A 362 -7.45 6.47 8.87
C LYS A 362 -8.90 6.93 9.00
N TYR A 363 -9.18 8.13 8.51
CA TYR A 363 -10.49 8.75 8.59
C TYR A 363 -11.31 8.43 7.34
N PHE A 364 -12.63 8.52 7.49
CA PHE A 364 -13.58 8.40 6.41
C PHE A 364 -14.87 9.12 6.80
N GLU A 365 -15.71 9.43 5.82
CA GLU A 365 -17.05 9.96 6.06
C GLU A 365 -18.10 9.01 5.50
N VAL A 366 -19.26 9.01 6.14
CA VAL A 366 -20.48 8.34 5.65
C VAL A 366 -21.69 9.25 5.86
N TYR A 367 -22.66 9.14 4.96
CA TYR A 367 -23.94 9.80 5.06
C TYR A 367 -25.04 8.79 5.41
N VAL A 368 -25.83 9.07 6.44
CA VAL A 368 -26.88 8.16 6.89
C VAL A 368 -28.26 8.73 6.55
N THR A 369 -29.04 7.98 5.76
CA THR A 369 -30.39 8.32 5.30
C THR A 369 -31.47 7.60 6.11
N GLN A 370 -32.70 8.10 6.06
CA GLN A 370 -33.84 7.46 6.73
C GLN A 370 -34.26 6.15 6.04
N GLU A 371 -34.11 6.10 4.72
CA GLU A 371 -34.51 4.99 3.85
C GLU A 371 -33.31 4.46 3.07
N ASN A 372 -33.36 3.18 2.64
CA ASN A 372 -32.35 2.61 1.74
C ASN A 372 -32.53 3.13 0.31
N VAL A 373 -31.99 4.32 0.04
CA VAL A 373 -32.11 5.00 -1.26
C VAL A 373 -31.35 4.25 -2.36
N ALA A 374 -30.16 3.71 -2.09
CA ALA A 374 -29.40 2.90 -3.05
C ALA A 374 -30.25 1.73 -3.58
N GLY A 375 -30.92 0.99 -2.69
CA GLY A 375 -31.82 -0.09 -3.08
C GLY A 375 -33.06 0.37 -3.86
N GLN A 376 -33.51 1.62 -3.68
CA GLN A 376 -34.60 2.18 -4.50
C GLN A 376 -34.12 2.45 -5.93
N VAL A 377 -32.92 3.04 -6.09
CA VAL A 377 -32.34 3.38 -7.40
C VAL A 377 -32.04 2.13 -8.23
N GLU A 378 -31.51 1.08 -7.61
CA GLU A 378 -31.22 -0.19 -8.30
C GLU A 378 -32.45 -0.87 -8.90
N ASN A 379 -33.64 -0.61 -8.33
CA ASN A 379 -34.90 -1.18 -8.77
C ASN A 379 -35.74 -0.19 -9.62
N GLU A 380 -35.21 1.00 -9.92
CA GLU A 380 -35.94 2.04 -10.64
C GLU A 380 -36.01 1.74 -12.14
N ASN A 381 -37.18 1.98 -12.75
CA ASN A 381 -37.38 1.86 -14.19
C ASN A 381 -37.58 3.24 -14.81
N TYR A 382 -36.69 3.60 -15.74
CA TYR A 382 -36.73 4.91 -16.39
C TYR A 382 -37.66 4.95 -17.61
N ALA A 383 -38.41 6.04 -17.75
CA ALA A 383 -39.15 6.36 -18.94
C ALA A 383 -38.18 6.60 -20.10
N ASN A 384 -38.43 5.94 -21.22
CA ASN A 384 -37.49 5.84 -22.35
C ASN A 384 -37.91 6.72 -23.55
N ASP A 385 -38.67 7.77 -23.30
CA ASP A 385 -39.22 8.68 -24.31
C ASP A 385 -38.80 10.14 -24.10
N GLY A 386 -37.92 10.41 -23.14
CA GLY A 386 -37.46 11.76 -22.78
C GLY A 386 -38.53 12.63 -22.11
N SER A 387 -39.68 12.05 -21.72
CA SER A 387 -40.78 12.81 -21.10
C SER A 387 -40.56 13.11 -19.61
N GLU A 388 -39.75 12.30 -18.95
CA GLU A 388 -39.45 12.42 -17.52
C GLU A 388 -38.01 12.88 -17.30
N SER A 389 -37.83 13.67 -16.25
CA SER A 389 -36.53 14.02 -15.69
C SER A 389 -36.34 13.25 -14.39
N TYR A 390 -35.15 12.72 -14.19
CA TYR A 390 -34.75 12.04 -12.96
C TYR A 390 -33.63 12.84 -12.31
N CYS A 391 -33.55 12.80 -10.99
CA CYS A 391 -32.47 13.43 -10.25
C CYS A 391 -32.05 12.56 -9.08
N TRP A 392 -30.76 12.64 -8.77
CA TRP A 392 -30.16 12.00 -7.62
C TRP A 392 -29.27 13.00 -6.92
N GLU A 393 -29.32 13.02 -5.60
CA GLU A 393 -28.27 13.67 -4.81
C GLU A 393 -27.25 12.60 -4.43
N VAL A 394 -25.97 12.92 -4.63
CA VAL A 394 -24.88 11.95 -4.59
C VAL A 394 -23.73 12.50 -3.74
N VAL A 395 -23.15 11.64 -2.90
CA VAL A 395 -21.86 11.89 -2.22
C VAL A 395 -20.74 11.65 -3.21
N ALA A 396 -20.28 12.72 -3.86
CA ALA A 396 -19.21 12.64 -4.87
C ALA A 396 -18.65 14.03 -5.17
N ALA A 397 -17.38 14.09 -5.56
CA ALA A 397 -16.79 15.33 -6.03
C ALA A 397 -17.45 15.76 -7.36
N PRO A 398 -17.68 17.05 -7.61
CA PRO A 398 -18.36 17.52 -8.84
C PRO A 398 -17.69 17.14 -10.18
N ASP A 399 -16.39 16.87 -10.18
CA ASP A 399 -15.59 16.43 -11.34
C ASP A 399 -15.48 14.91 -11.50
N GLU A 400 -15.95 14.12 -10.54
CA GLU A 400 -15.91 12.66 -10.60
C GLU A 400 -16.87 12.13 -11.68
N GLU A 401 -16.37 11.36 -12.66
CA GLU A 401 -17.18 10.95 -13.82
C GLU A 401 -18.08 9.74 -13.52
N ASP A 402 -17.59 8.80 -12.72
CA ASP A 402 -18.26 7.55 -12.41
C ASP A 402 -18.60 7.48 -10.93
N VAL A 403 -19.88 7.37 -10.63
CA VAL A 403 -20.41 7.26 -9.26
C VAL A 403 -21.21 5.98 -9.12
N ALA A 404 -21.14 5.35 -7.95
CA ALA A 404 -21.85 4.11 -7.65
C ALA A 404 -23.26 4.39 -7.10
N THR A 405 -24.20 3.45 -7.25
CA THR A 405 -25.55 3.56 -6.66
C THR A 405 -25.52 3.68 -5.13
N SER A 406 -24.48 3.14 -4.48
CA SER A 406 -24.25 3.21 -3.04
C SER A 406 -23.86 4.60 -2.53
N SER A 407 -23.63 5.57 -3.42
CA SER A 407 -23.32 6.97 -3.06
C SER A 407 -24.56 7.89 -3.08
N VAL A 408 -25.75 7.35 -3.39
CA VAL A 408 -26.98 8.14 -3.56
C VAL A 408 -27.68 8.39 -2.23
N VAL A 409 -27.88 9.67 -1.87
CA VAL A 409 -28.58 10.09 -0.64
C VAL A 409 -30.05 10.45 -0.87
N PHE A 410 -30.41 10.77 -2.11
CA PHE A 410 -31.78 11.10 -2.51
C PHE A 410 -32.01 10.69 -3.96
N SER A 411 -33.22 10.20 -4.26
CA SER A 411 -33.69 9.95 -5.62
C SER A 411 -35.06 10.57 -5.82
N GLY A 412 -35.30 11.16 -6.99
CA GLY A 412 -36.56 11.78 -7.34
C GLY A 412 -36.80 11.87 -8.84
N ASN A 413 -38.02 12.21 -9.20
CA ASN A 413 -38.43 12.46 -10.57
C ASN A 413 -39.22 13.75 -10.72
N SER A 414 -39.02 14.43 -11.84
CA SER A 414 -39.78 15.59 -12.31
C SER A 414 -40.03 16.62 -11.22
N THR A 415 -41.25 16.72 -10.67
CA THR A 415 -41.60 17.73 -9.65
C THR A 415 -40.92 17.52 -8.29
N ASN A 416 -40.42 16.30 -8.02
CA ASN A 416 -39.68 15.99 -6.80
C ASN A 416 -38.20 16.35 -6.92
N CYS A 417 -37.77 16.88 -8.07
CA CYS A 417 -36.38 17.27 -8.30
C CYS A 417 -36.15 18.77 -8.18
N PRO A 418 -35.04 19.21 -7.55
CA PRO A 418 -34.69 20.63 -7.53
C PRO A 418 -34.23 21.16 -8.89
N TYR A 419 -33.80 20.26 -9.78
CA TYR A 419 -33.41 20.54 -11.15
C TYR A 419 -34.12 19.61 -12.11
N THR A 420 -34.45 20.08 -13.30
CA THR A 420 -35.03 19.25 -14.35
C THR A 420 -34.19 19.28 -15.60
N LEU A 421 -34.14 18.13 -16.29
CA LEU A 421 -33.52 17.97 -17.58
C LEU A 421 -34.58 17.52 -18.58
N ASN A 422 -34.86 18.36 -19.57
CA ASN A 422 -35.77 18.04 -20.66
C ASN A 422 -34.98 17.78 -21.93
N MET A 423 -35.04 16.56 -22.46
CA MET A 423 -34.35 16.17 -23.69
C MET A 423 -35.32 16.03 -24.85
N THR A 424 -34.91 16.53 -26.03
CA THR A 424 -35.64 16.41 -27.28
C THR A 424 -34.71 15.94 -28.38
N VAL A 425 -35.18 15.05 -29.25
CA VAL A 425 -34.44 14.57 -30.42
C VAL A 425 -35.22 14.86 -31.69
N SER A 426 -34.49 15.24 -32.75
CA SER A 426 -35.07 15.46 -34.08
C SER A 426 -35.71 14.22 -34.69
N THR A 427 -35.18 13.03 -34.38
CA THR A 427 -35.71 11.72 -34.80
C THR A 427 -35.25 10.66 -33.81
N THR A 428 -36.11 9.66 -33.55
CA THR A 428 -35.75 8.47 -32.76
C THR A 428 -35.14 7.36 -33.60
N THR A 429 -35.12 7.51 -34.93
CA THR A 429 -34.51 6.56 -35.87
C THR A 429 -33.61 7.30 -36.86
N PHE A 430 -32.35 6.87 -37.00
CA PHE A 430 -31.37 7.49 -37.90
C PHE A 430 -30.35 6.46 -38.40
N THR A 431 -29.56 6.79 -39.44
CA THR A 431 -28.48 5.94 -39.93
C THR A 431 -27.16 6.26 -39.23
N VAL A 432 -26.23 5.30 -39.18
CA VAL A 432 -24.88 5.48 -38.59
C VAL A 432 -24.21 6.79 -39.04
N GLU A 433 -24.31 7.16 -40.33
CA GLU A 433 -23.69 8.38 -40.87
C GLU A 433 -24.52 9.66 -40.63
N ALA A 434 -25.85 9.54 -40.53
CA ALA A 434 -26.71 10.71 -40.48
C ALA A 434 -26.72 11.37 -39.11
N GLY A 435 -26.55 10.62 -38.01
CA GLY A 435 -26.71 11.12 -36.64
C GLY A 435 -28.13 11.63 -36.32
N ALA A 436 -28.34 12.08 -35.09
CA ALA A 436 -29.56 12.77 -34.66
C ALA A 436 -29.19 14.09 -33.97
N LEU A 437 -29.93 15.16 -34.27
CA LEU A 437 -29.85 16.39 -33.47
C LEU A 437 -30.55 16.16 -32.13
N VAL A 438 -29.80 16.33 -31.05
CA VAL A 438 -30.23 16.20 -29.66
C VAL A 438 -30.16 17.59 -29.03
N SER A 439 -31.25 18.04 -28.43
CA SER A 439 -31.31 19.30 -27.69
C SER A 439 -31.84 19.04 -26.29
N TRP A 440 -31.15 19.53 -25.28
CA TRP A 440 -31.58 19.37 -23.89
C TRP A 440 -31.46 20.68 -23.12
N THR A 441 -32.34 20.83 -22.14
CA THR A 441 -32.41 22.00 -21.27
C THR A 441 -32.29 21.54 -19.83
N VAL A 442 -31.34 22.12 -19.09
CA VAL A 442 -31.26 21.95 -17.64
C VAL A 442 -31.87 23.20 -17.00
N ALA A 443 -32.81 23.04 -16.08
CA ALA A 443 -33.52 24.14 -15.43
C ALA A 443 -33.53 23.97 -13.92
N LYS A 444 -33.35 25.07 -13.17
CA LYS A 444 -33.58 25.10 -11.73
C LYS A 444 -35.07 25.28 -11.45
N GLN A 445 -35.64 24.48 -10.55
CA GLN A 445 -37.03 24.66 -10.14
C GLN A 445 -37.17 25.79 -9.11
N THR A 446 -37.85 26.87 -9.50
CA THR A 446 -38.08 28.03 -8.62
C THR A 446 -39.07 27.78 -7.47
N SER A 447 -39.89 26.73 -7.58
CA SER A 447 -40.92 26.37 -6.58
C SER A 447 -40.59 25.11 -5.79
N TYR A 448 -39.37 24.60 -5.86
CA TYR A 448 -38.96 23.44 -5.07
C TYR A 448 -38.94 23.84 -3.59
N THR A 449 -39.84 23.26 -2.79
CA THR A 449 -39.97 23.58 -1.36
C THR A 449 -39.18 22.64 -0.44
N GLY A 450 -38.33 21.77 -1.01
CA GLY A 450 -37.68 20.69 -0.27
C GLY A 450 -38.68 19.58 0.04
N THR A 451 -38.38 18.35 -0.37
CA THR A 451 -38.89 17.15 0.30
C THR A 451 -38.07 16.89 1.57
N ASP A 452 -38.66 16.25 2.59
CA ASP A 452 -38.09 16.05 3.92
C ASP A 452 -36.57 15.74 3.90
N GLY A 453 -35.74 16.71 4.32
CA GLY A 453 -34.29 16.55 4.48
C GLY A 453 -33.41 16.98 3.29
N VAL A 454 -33.98 17.36 2.14
CA VAL A 454 -33.20 17.75 0.95
C VAL A 454 -32.86 19.24 0.96
N ILE A 455 -31.58 19.57 1.17
CA ILE A 455 -31.08 20.96 1.18
C ILE A 455 -30.49 21.29 -0.19
N VAL A 456 -31.02 22.32 -0.86
CA VAL A 456 -30.49 22.78 -2.15
C VAL A 456 -29.65 24.03 -1.94
N ASN A 457 -28.34 23.88 -2.01
CA ASN A 457 -27.37 24.95 -1.97
C ASN A 457 -26.56 24.94 -3.27
N THR A 458 -27.11 25.51 -4.34
CA THR A 458 -26.42 25.58 -5.63
C THR A 458 -25.08 26.30 -5.47
N THR A 459 -23.98 25.54 -5.44
CA THR A 459 -22.64 26.09 -5.35
C THR A 459 -22.02 26.22 -6.74
N ALA A 460 -20.85 26.85 -6.81
CA ALA A 460 -20.07 26.92 -8.03
C ALA A 460 -18.67 26.37 -7.72
N VAL A 461 -18.14 25.58 -8.65
CA VAL A 461 -16.82 24.93 -8.53
C VAL A 461 -15.89 25.57 -9.55
N TYR A 462 -14.62 25.73 -9.20
CA TYR A 462 -13.63 26.26 -10.12
C TYR A 462 -13.36 25.25 -11.23
N ASP A 463 -13.63 25.62 -12.47
CA ASP A 463 -13.31 24.80 -13.63
C ASP A 463 -12.05 25.34 -14.34
N ALA A 464 -11.01 24.51 -14.41
CA ALA A 464 -9.74 24.87 -15.00
C ALA A 464 -9.83 25.09 -16.52
N SER A 465 -10.78 24.46 -17.21
CA SER A 465 -10.93 24.55 -18.66
C SER A 465 -11.47 25.90 -19.12
N THR A 466 -12.37 26.49 -18.34
CA THR A 466 -12.99 27.79 -18.57
C THR A 466 -12.30 28.91 -17.78
N GLY A 467 -11.55 28.57 -16.73
CA GLY A 467 -10.91 29.52 -15.81
C GLY A 467 -11.91 30.28 -14.95
N GLN A 468 -13.12 29.75 -14.77
CA GLN A 468 -14.23 30.39 -14.07
C GLN A 468 -14.89 29.43 -13.08
N TYR A 469 -15.63 29.98 -12.12
CA TYR A 469 -16.51 29.19 -11.27
C TYR A 469 -17.81 28.88 -12.01
N VAL A 470 -18.16 27.60 -12.08
CA VAL A 470 -19.30 27.09 -12.85
C VAL A 470 -20.30 26.31 -11.97
N ASN A 471 -21.59 26.42 -12.26
CA ASN A 471 -22.67 25.67 -11.60
C ASN A 471 -23.08 24.39 -12.35
N LEU A 472 -22.68 24.25 -13.62
CA LEU A 472 -22.88 23.05 -14.43
C LEU A 472 -21.51 22.61 -14.92
N GLN A 473 -20.89 21.71 -14.16
CA GLN A 473 -19.54 21.27 -14.44
C GLN A 473 -19.52 20.18 -15.51
N GLN A 474 -20.40 19.19 -15.39
CA GLN A 474 -20.54 18.14 -16.38
C GLN A 474 -21.88 18.27 -17.07
N ILE A 475 -21.86 18.36 -18.41
CA ILE A 475 -23.07 18.31 -19.24
C ILE A 475 -22.79 17.35 -20.39
N ASN A 476 -23.27 16.13 -20.25
CA ASN A 476 -22.87 15.01 -21.09
C ASN A 476 -24.08 14.36 -21.75
N VAL A 477 -23.82 13.73 -22.89
CA VAL A 477 -24.74 12.79 -23.51
C VAL A 477 -24.03 11.46 -23.59
N TYR A 478 -24.64 10.46 -22.97
CA TYR A 478 -24.18 9.07 -22.99
C TYR A 478 -25.13 8.21 -23.82
N TYR A 479 -24.66 7.07 -24.31
CA TYR A 479 -25.50 6.01 -24.81
C TYR A 479 -25.16 4.65 -24.19
N CYS A 480 -26.17 3.83 -24.00
CA CYS A 480 -26.08 2.46 -23.52
C CYS A 480 -26.64 1.48 -24.56
N ASN A 481 -26.09 0.27 -24.61
CA ASN A 481 -26.55 -0.78 -25.54
C ASN A 481 -27.84 -1.47 -25.05
N ASP A 482 -28.20 -1.28 -23.79
CA ASP A 482 -29.45 -1.75 -23.19
C ASP A 482 -30.44 -0.59 -22.99
N THR A 483 -31.63 -0.91 -22.49
CA THR A 483 -32.70 0.08 -22.22
C THR A 483 -32.67 0.61 -20.78
N THR A 484 -31.63 0.29 -20.01
CA THR A 484 -31.50 0.55 -18.56
C THR A 484 -30.34 1.50 -18.29
N CYS A 485 -30.18 2.51 -19.12
CA CYS A 485 -29.11 3.49 -19.00
C CYS A 485 -29.35 4.41 -17.79
N SER A 486 -28.37 4.53 -16.92
CA SER A 486 -28.37 5.44 -15.77
C SER A 486 -26.99 6.10 -15.59
N PRO A 487 -26.89 7.17 -14.79
CA PRO A 487 -25.59 7.76 -14.43
C PRO A 487 -24.65 6.75 -13.76
N PHE A 488 -25.20 5.79 -13.02
CA PHE A 488 -24.49 4.76 -12.27
C PHE A 488 -24.15 3.51 -13.10
N SER A 489 -24.43 3.52 -14.40
CA SER A 489 -24.16 2.36 -15.26
C SER A 489 -22.68 2.27 -15.64
N ASP A 490 -22.04 1.14 -15.35
CA ASP A 490 -20.64 0.85 -15.74
C ASP A 490 -20.42 0.81 -17.27
N LYS A 491 -21.49 0.59 -18.04
CA LYS A 491 -21.43 0.34 -19.50
C LYS A 491 -22.04 1.47 -20.33
N LYS A 492 -21.94 2.71 -19.85
CA LYS A 492 -22.30 3.90 -20.62
C LYS A 492 -21.14 4.35 -21.50
N THR A 493 -21.43 4.82 -22.71
CA THR A 493 -20.41 5.38 -23.62
C THR A 493 -20.68 6.86 -23.87
N LEU A 494 -19.68 7.72 -23.68
CA LEU A 494 -19.80 9.15 -23.92
C LEU A 494 -19.96 9.43 -25.42
N ALA A 495 -21.11 10.00 -25.80
CA ALA A 495 -21.35 10.49 -27.16
C ALA A 495 -20.92 11.95 -27.36
N TYR A 496 -21.11 12.77 -26.33
CA TYR A 496 -20.81 14.20 -26.39
C TYR A 496 -20.63 14.78 -24.99
N SER A 497 -19.72 15.73 -24.85
CA SER A 497 -19.54 16.54 -23.64
C SER A 497 -19.58 18.02 -24.02
N ALA A 498 -20.44 18.80 -23.36
CA ALA A 498 -20.50 20.24 -23.54
C ALA A 498 -19.47 20.95 -22.65
N GLN A 499 -19.12 22.18 -23.00
CA GLN A 499 -18.28 22.99 -22.11
C GLN A 499 -19.03 23.34 -20.81
N PRO A 500 -18.33 23.31 -19.65
CA PRO A 500 -18.90 23.74 -18.38
C PRO A 500 -19.45 25.16 -18.44
N MET A 501 -20.57 25.44 -17.75
CA MET A 501 -21.19 26.76 -17.78
C MET A 501 -22.07 27.06 -16.55
N ASN A 502 -22.63 28.27 -16.52
CA ASN A 502 -23.57 28.71 -15.50
C ASN A 502 -25.00 28.75 -16.03
N PHE A 503 -25.98 28.62 -15.12
CA PHE A 503 -27.38 28.88 -15.44
C PHE A 503 -27.57 30.34 -15.87
N SER A 504 -28.52 30.60 -16.76
CA SER A 504 -28.87 31.95 -17.16
C SER A 504 -29.54 32.72 -16.00
N GLU A 505 -28.97 33.85 -15.59
CA GLU A 505 -29.52 34.71 -14.52
C GLU A 505 -30.99 35.15 -14.72
N ARG A 506 -31.49 35.16 -15.97
CA ARG A 506 -32.86 35.61 -16.27
C ARG A 506 -33.89 34.50 -16.29
N SER A 507 -33.44 33.29 -16.59
CA SER A 507 -34.35 32.18 -16.92
C SER A 507 -34.10 30.95 -16.09
N ASP A 508 -33.01 30.93 -15.31
CA ASP A 508 -32.56 29.81 -14.49
C ASP A 508 -32.41 28.50 -15.30
N MET A 509 -32.12 28.66 -16.60
CA MET A 509 -32.00 27.58 -17.58
C MET A 509 -30.64 27.63 -18.30
N ALA A 510 -30.15 26.46 -18.68
CA ALA A 510 -29.04 26.27 -19.60
C ALA A 510 -29.51 25.37 -20.76
N LEU A 511 -29.29 25.82 -22.00
CA LEU A 511 -29.78 25.16 -23.22
C LEU A 511 -28.60 24.66 -24.05
N PHE A 512 -28.70 23.41 -24.49
CA PHE A 512 -27.68 22.74 -25.28
C PHE A 512 -28.29 22.09 -26.51
N SER A 513 -27.53 22.03 -27.61
CA SER A 513 -27.92 21.32 -28.81
C SER A 513 -26.69 20.82 -29.55
N THR A 514 -26.67 19.54 -29.88
CA THR A 514 -25.57 18.90 -30.60
C THR A 514 -26.06 17.79 -31.52
N LYS A 515 -25.23 17.43 -32.48
CA LYS A 515 -25.48 16.27 -33.34
C LYS A 515 -24.76 15.05 -32.77
N VAL A 516 -25.52 14.04 -32.35
CA VAL A 516 -24.99 12.77 -31.83
C VAL A 516 -24.95 11.72 -32.94
N SER A 517 -23.84 11.00 -33.05
CA SER A 517 -23.67 9.86 -33.96
C SER A 517 -23.27 8.62 -33.18
N ILE A 518 -23.91 7.49 -33.45
CA ILE A 518 -23.61 6.19 -32.83
C ILE A 518 -22.99 5.29 -33.90
N PRO A 519 -21.82 4.65 -33.63
CA PRO A 519 -20.99 4.05 -34.67
C PRO A 519 -21.53 2.72 -35.23
N SER A 520 -22.52 2.11 -34.58
CA SER A 520 -23.04 0.79 -34.93
C SER A 520 -24.55 0.77 -34.99
N GLU A 521 -25.10 -0.10 -35.85
CA GLU A 521 -26.54 -0.37 -35.88
C GLU A 521 -27.01 -1.03 -34.59
N GLY A 522 -28.27 -0.79 -34.20
CA GLY A 522 -28.82 -1.33 -32.96
C GLY A 522 -29.88 -0.45 -32.34
N THR A 523 -30.42 -0.91 -31.22
CA THR A 523 -31.26 -0.09 -30.34
C THR A 523 -30.41 0.35 -29.16
N TYR A 524 -30.45 1.64 -28.84
CA TYR A 524 -29.67 2.23 -27.76
C TYR A 524 -30.59 3.07 -26.87
N ALA A 525 -30.24 3.20 -25.60
CA ALA A 525 -30.78 4.25 -24.75
C ALA A 525 -29.79 5.42 -24.76
N LEU A 526 -30.26 6.60 -25.14
CA LEU A 526 -29.52 7.85 -25.07
C LEU A 526 -29.89 8.53 -23.75
N MET A 527 -28.90 8.97 -22.98
CA MET A 527 -29.08 9.67 -21.72
C MET A 527 -28.42 11.05 -21.81
N ALA A 528 -29.20 12.11 -21.70
CA ALA A 528 -28.64 13.43 -21.40
C ALA A 528 -28.52 13.55 -19.88
N HIS A 529 -27.34 13.96 -19.41
CA HIS A 529 -26.96 14.00 -18.00
C HIS A 529 -26.26 15.33 -17.69
N ALA A 530 -26.55 15.88 -16.51
CA ALA A 530 -25.90 17.08 -16.01
C ALA A 530 -25.61 16.96 -14.52
N VAL A 531 -24.47 17.50 -14.10
CA VAL A 531 -24.03 17.54 -12.69
C VAL A 531 -24.08 18.97 -12.17
N VAL A 532 -24.78 19.16 -11.06
CA VAL A 532 -24.92 20.45 -10.35
C VAL A 532 -24.31 20.34 -8.95
N PRO A 533 -23.24 21.09 -8.64
CA PRO A 533 -22.65 21.09 -7.29
C PRO A 533 -23.64 21.56 -6.22
N ASN A 534 -23.66 20.88 -5.07
CA ASN A 534 -24.53 21.21 -3.93
C ASN A 534 -23.77 21.61 -2.64
N GLY A 535 -22.43 21.61 -2.70
CA GLY A 535 -21.58 21.91 -1.54
C GLY A 535 -21.38 20.70 -0.63
N ASP A 536 -20.44 20.79 0.32
CA ASP A 536 -20.16 19.76 1.33
C ASP A 536 -19.98 18.33 0.77
N GLY A 537 -19.29 18.19 -0.36
CA GLY A 537 -19.09 16.89 -1.01
C GLY A 537 -20.33 16.29 -1.68
N LEU A 538 -21.43 17.05 -1.77
CA LEU A 538 -22.67 16.66 -2.43
C LEU A 538 -22.83 17.32 -3.80
N ARG A 539 -23.47 16.58 -4.69
CA ARG A 539 -23.89 17.06 -6.02
C ARG A 539 -25.23 16.47 -6.42
N TYR A 540 -25.92 17.16 -7.33
CA TYR A 540 -27.08 16.61 -8.01
C TYR A 540 -26.71 16.12 -9.40
N ASP A 541 -26.99 14.85 -9.66
CA ASP A 541 -26.96 14.26 -10.97
C ASP A 541 -28.39 14.29 -11.53
N VAL A 542 -28.58 14.87 -12.72
CA VAL A 542 -29.90 15.04 -13.32
C VAL A 542 -29.87 14.44 -14.72
N ALA A 543 -30.82 13.56 -15.04
CA ALA A 543 -30.83 12.88 -16.32
C ALA A 543 -32.23 12.75 -16.94
N SER A 544 -32.25 12.58 -18.26
CA SER A 544 -33.41 12.15 -19.01
C SER A 544 -32.97 11.12 -20.05
N VAL A 545 -33.79 10.09 -20.25
CA VAL A 545 -33.45 8.91 -21.05
C VAL A 545 -34.41 8.79 -22.24
N MET A 546 -33.87 8.45 -23.41
CA MET A 546 -34.65 8.27 -24.63
C MET A 546 -34.12 7.13 -25.48
N ARG A 547 -35.03 6.27 -25.92
CA ARG A 547 -34.71 5.14 -26.79
C ARG A 547 -34.53 5.58 -28.23
N MET A 548 -33.44 5.12 -28.84
CA MET A 548 -33.06 5.43 -30.21
C MET A 548 -32.73 4.16 -31.00
N THR A 549 -33.05 4.16 -32.29
CA THR A 549 -32.75 3.07 -33.22
C THR A 549 -31.79 3.55 -34.30
N VAL A 550 -30.62 2.92 -34.37
CA VAL A 550 -29.59 3.20 -35.37
C VAL A 550 -29.66 2.13 -36.44
N THR A 551 -29.78 2.55 -37.69
CA THR A 551 -29.85 1.68 -38.87
C THR A 551 -28.55 1.75 -39.66
N ALA A 552 -28.25 0.69 -40.43
CA ALA A 552 -27.09 0.68 -41.32
C ALA A 552 -27.05 1.91 -42.25
N SER A 553 -25.83 2.33 -42.61
CA SER A 553 -25.66 3.41 -43.59
C SER A 553 -26.36 3.07 -44.89
N SER A 554 -27.20 3.99 -45.37
CA SER A 554 -27.77 3.96 -46.71
C SER A 554 -26.73 4.47 -47.72
N ALA A 555 -25.54 3.86 -47.75
CA ALA A 555 -24.64 4.00 -48.88
C ALA A 555 -25.34 3.35 -50.08
N SER A 556 -25.88 4.23 -50.92
CA SER A 556 -26.67 3.95 -52.11
C SER A 556 -26.16 2.74 -52.87
N ALA A 557 -27.05 1.76 -53.08
CA ALA A 557 -26.97 0.96 -54.30
C ALA A 557 -26.96 1.95 -55.46
N ASP A 558 -25.81 2.03 -56.14
CA ASP A 558 -25.53 2.95 -57.23
C ASP A 558 -26.57 2.76 -58.34
N THR A 559 -27.61 3.59 -58.35
CA THR A 559 -28.51 3.73 -59.49
C THR A 559 -27.80 4.58 -60.53
N ASN A 560 -26.98 3.93 -61.35
CA ASN A 560 -26.63 4.46 -62.67
C ASN A 560 -27.52 3.83 -63.74
N ASP A 561 -28.29 4.71 -64.35
CA ASP A 561 -29.24 4.58 -65.46
C ASP A 561 -29.02 3.43 -66.45
N SER A 562 -30.07 2.63 -66.70
CA SER A 562 -30.77 2.67 -67.99
C SER A 562 -31.99 1.75 -68.03
N SER A 563 -33.05 2.27 -68.65
CA SER A 563 -34.25 1.60 -69.16
C SER A 563 -34.05 0.12 -69.57
N SER A 564 -34.75 -0.80 -68.91
CA SER A 564 -35.64 -1.81 -69.51
C SER A 564 -35.94 -3.02 -68.58
N SER A 565 -37.24 -3.34 -68.49
CA SER A 565 -37.90 -4.57 -68.00
C SER A 565 -37.09 -5.66 -67.27
N HIS A 566 -37.56 -6.01 -66.06
CA HIS A 566 -37.19 -7.21 -65.28
C HIS A 566 -37.60 -8.55 -65.94
N VAL A 567 -37.16 -8.81 -67.16
CA VAL A 567 -37.24 -10.12 -67.85
C VAL A 567 -35.84 -10.76 -67.97
N GLY A 568 -34.75 -10.00 -67.81
CA GLY A 568 -33.37 -10.47 -68.02
C GLY A 568 -32.77 -11.34 -66.90
N LEU A 569 -33.17 -11.15 -65.63
CA LEU A 569 -32.53 -11.85 -64.50
C LEU A 569 -32.99 -13.32 -64.35
N ILE A 570 -34.20 -13.64 -64.82
CA ILE A 570 -34.75 -15.00 -64.82
C ILE A 570 -34.24 -15.81 -66.03
N LEU A 571 -33.88 -15.14 -67.13
CA LEU A 571 -33.29 -15.78 -68.31
C LEU A 571 -31.76 -15.99 -68.18
N GLY A 572 -31.04 -15.15 -67.44
CA GLY A 572 -29.60 -15.34 -67.20
C GLY A 572 -29.27 -16.57 -66.34
N LEU A 573 -30.07 -16.83 -65.31
CA LEU A 573 -29.89 -17.97 -64.40
C LEU A 573 -30.28 -19.32 -65.01
N THR A 574 -31.20 -19.32 -65.98
CA THR A 574 -31.63 -20.55 -66.68
C THR A 574 -30.67 -20.94 -67.82
N VAL A 575 -30.08 -19.97 -68.53
CA VAL A 575 -29.11 -20.25 -69.60
C VAL A 575 -27.73 -20.62 -69.04
N GLY A 576 -27.31 -20.02 -67.91
CA GLY A 576 -26.07 -20.39 -67.22
C GLY A 576 -26.07 -21.83 -66.69
N CYS A 577 -27.18 -22.27 -66.09
CA CYS A 577 -27.33 -23.65 -65.61
C CYS A 577 -27.37 -24.67 -66.77
N ALA A 578 -27.99 -24.34 -67.90
CA ALA A 578 -28.02 -25.24 -69.06
C ALA A 578 -26.62 -25.43 -69.69
N ALA A 579 -25.79 -24.37 -69.72
CA ALA A 579 -24.42 -24.45 -70.24
C ALA A 579 -23.50 -25.30 -69.34
N VAL A 580 -23.62 -25.16 -68.01
CA VAL A 580 -22.83 -25.95 -67.05
C VAL A 580 -23.24 -27.43 -67.07
N ILE A 581 -24.54 -27.72 -67.17
CA ILE A 581 -25.02 -29.10 -67.32
C ILE A 581 -24.59 -29.70 -68.67
N GLY A 582 -24.63 -28.91 -69.75
CA GLY A 582 -24.16 -29.33 -71.07
C GLY A 582 -22.68 -29.69 -71.09
N LEU A 583 -21.82 -28.86 -70.46
CA LEU A 583 -20.39 -29.11 -70.34
C LEU A 583 -20.08 -30.30 -69.42
N ALA A 584 -20.85 -30.49 -68.34
CA ALA A 584 -20.70 -31.65 -67.46
C ALA A 584 -21.08 -32.96 -68.17
N VAL A 585 -22.15 -32.97 -68.98
CA VAL A 585 -22.57 -34.16 -69.76
C VAL A 585 -21.59 -34.46 -70.88
N LEU A 586 -21.05 -33.45 -71.58
CA LEU A 586 -20.01 -33.63 -72.59
C LEU A 586 -18.68 -34.11 -71.97
N GLY A 587 -18.29 -33.56 -70.81
CA GLY A 587 -17.13 -34.03 -70.04
C GLY A 587 -17.28 -35.47 -69.59
N PHE A 588 -18.45 -35.85 -69.09
CA PHE A 588 -18.73 -37.23 -68.65
C PHE A 588 -18.80 -38.22 -69.81
N ALA A 589 -19.28 -37.79 -70.99
CA ALA A 589 -19.32 -38.61 -72.20
C ALA A 589 -17.93 -38.86 -72.80
N VAL A 590 -17.03 -37.88 -72.77
CA VAL A 590 -15.64 -38.02 -73.23
C VAL A 590 -14.81 -38.89 -72.27
N ILE A 591 -15.06 -38.78 -70.96
CA ILE A 591 -14.42 -39.62 -69.94
C ILE A 591 -14.94 -41.07 -70.00
N ARG A 592 -16.24 -41.29 -70.26
CA ARG A 592 -16.78 -42.65 -70.51
C ARG A 592 -16.29 -43.26 -71.80
N ARG A 593 -16.05 -42.48 -72.87
CA ARG A 593 -15.47 -42.99 -74.13
C ARG A 593 -13.99 -43.35 -74.00
N ARG A 594 -13.24 -42.73 -73.10
CA ARG A 594 -11.82 -43.04 -72.84
C ARG A 594 -11.57 -44.10 -71.76
N GLN A 595 -12.58 -44.46 -70.96
CA GLN A 595 -12.48 -45.53 -69.95
C GLN A 595 -12.96 -46.92 -70.43
N GLY A 596 -13.36 -47.03 -71.70
CA GLY A 596 -13.66 -48.30 -72.36
C GLY A 596 -12.45 -49.08 -72.88
N GLU A 597 -11.26 -48.46 -72.92
CA GLU A 597 -10.03 -49.08 -73.45
C GLU A 597 -8.90 -49.23 -72.40
N GLN A 598 -9.17 -48.95 -71.12
CA GLN A 598 -8.19 -49.11 -70.03
C GLN A 598 -8.68 -50.04 -68.92
N LYS A 599 -9.28 -51.17 -69.30
CA LYS A 599 -9.50 -52.36 -68.44
C LYS A 599 -8.99 -53.64 -69.13
N ALA A 600 -7.68 -53.66 -69.40
CA ALA A 600 -6.88 -54.87 -69.57
C ALA A 600 -5.46 -54.63 -69.02
N ALA A 601 -5.41 -54.18 -67.75
CA ALA A 601 -4.27 -54.28 -66.83
C ALA A 601 -4.80 -53.94 -65.42
N GLN A 602 -5.47 -54.90 -64.78
CA GLN A 602 -5.60 -54.94 -63.32
C GLN A 602 -4.18 -55.02 -62.75
N GLU A 603 -3.79 -54.31 -61.69
CA GLU A 603 -4.10 -54.56 -60.27
C GLU A 603 -3.28 -53.48 -59.52
N LYS A 604 -3.75 -52.54 -58.68
CA LYS A 604 -4.70 -52.50 -57.55
C LYS A 604 -4.43 -53.52 -56.44
N GLU A 605 -3.32 -53.34 -55.73
CA GLU A 605 -3.40 -53.20 -54.27
C GLU A 605 -3.59 -51.71 -53.95
N ARG A 606 -4.83 -51.29 -53.66
CA ARG A 606 -5.42 -51.10 -52.31
C ARG A 606 -4.85 -49.86 -51.61
N ARG A 607 -5.62 -48.90 -51.07
CA ARG A 607 -7.07 -48.60 -51.00
C ARG A 607 -7.17 -47.14 -50.50
N TYR A 608 -8.12 -46.40 -51.09
CA TYR A 608 -9.03 -45.37 -50.56
C TYR A 608 -8.63 -44.39 -49.42
N SER A 609 -8.83 -43.12 -49.77
CA SER A 609 -9.14 -41.96 -48.94
C SER A 609 -10.41 -42.10 -48.10
N PHE A 610 -10.43 -41.54 -46.88
CA PHE A 610 -11.53 -40.68 -46.39
C PHE A 610 -11.12 -39.86 -45.14
N PHE A 611 -11.71 -38.66 -45.06
CA PHE A 611 -11.54 -37.47 -44.22
C PHE A 611 -11.38 -37.55 -42.68
N GLY A 612 -10.65 -36.57 -42.11
CA GLY A 612 -11.09 -35.79 -40.92
C GLY A 612 -10.12 -35.56 -39.73
N PHE A 613 -9.79 -34.29 -39.46
CA PHE A 613 -9.32 -33.65 -38.19
C PHE A 613 -7.83 -33.59 -37.74
N ARG A 614 -7.43 -32.33 -37.43
CA ARG A 614 -6.47 -31.69 -36.47
C ARG A 614 -5.10 -32.35 -36.11
N PRO A 615 -4.02 -31.54 -35.93
CA PRO A 615 -2.72 -32.04 -35.46
C PRO A 615 -2.66 -32.18 -33.92
N LEU A 616 -2.54 -33.43 -33.49
CA LEU A 616 -1.69 -34.03 -32.44
C LEU A 616 -1.24 -33.19 -31.23
N SER A 617 -1.89 -33.49 -30.10
CA SER A 617 -1.29 -33.56 -28.76
C SER A 617 -0.85 -35.01 -28.50
N TYR A 618 0.29 -35.21 -27.83
CA TYR A 618 0.88 -36.52 -27.54
C TYR A 618 0.40 -37.05 -26.17
N THR A 619 -0.31 -38.17 -26.18
CA THR A 619 -0.31 -39.14 -25.07
C THR A 619 -0.39 -40.56 -25.63
N ASN A 620 0.41 -41.47 -25.07
CA ASN A 620 0.32 -42.91 -25.31
C ASN A 620 -0.47 -43.58 -24.17
N GLU A 621 -1.62 -44.15 -24.56
CA GLU A 621 -2.10 -45.52 -24.31
C GLU A 621 -2.41 -46.06 -22.88
N ILE A 622 -3.72 -46.03 -22.58
CA ILE A 622 -4.71 -47.02 -22.04
C ILE A 622 -4.30 -48.54 -22.03
N PRO A 623 -5.09 -49.55 -21.51
CA PRO A 623 -6.43 -49.54 -20.86
C PRO A 623 -6.75 -50.56 -19.73
N THR A 624 -7.89 -50.39 -19.01
CA THR A 624 -9.11 -51.24 -19.13
C THR A 624 -10.16 -51.03 -18.00
N ASN A 625 -11.44 -50.88 -18.41
CA ASN A 625 -12.74 -51.39 -17.88
C ASN A 625 -12.95 -51.59 -16.36
N SER A 626 -14.11 -51.35 -15.72
CA SER A 626 -15.52 -51.20 -16.17
C SER A 626 -16.44 -50.86 -14.97
N ASN A 627 -17.50 -50.08 -15.22
CA ASN A 627 -18.87 -50.11 -14.63
C ASN A 627 -19.08 -50.29 -13.10
N SER A 628 -19.68 -49.28 -12.42
CA SER A 628 -21.14 -49.13 -12.18
C SER A 628 -21.48 -48.49 -10.82
N ALA A 629 -22.31 -47.44 -10.88
CA ALA A 629 -23.45 -47.10 -10.01
C ALA A 629 -23.35 -47.10 -8.46
N HIS A 630 -23.83 -45.96 -7.91
CA HIS A 630 -24.46 -45.73 -6.60
C HIS A 630 -23.63 -45.86 -5.31
N GLY A 631 -23.90 -44.93 -4.39
CA GLY A 631 -23.66 -45.11 -2.97
C GLY A 631 -23.09 -43.86 -2.33
N SER A 632 -23.84 -43.31 -1.38
CA SER A 632 -23.49 -42.18 -0.55
C SER A 632 -22.45 -42.56 0.53
N ASP A 633 -22.08 -41.53 1.29
CA ASP A 633 -21.61 -41.58 2.67
C ASP A 633 -20.09 -41.55 2.93
N GLU A 634 -19.73 -40.49 3.67
CA GLU A 634 -18.82 -40.45 4.82
C GLU A 634 -17.56 -41.31 4.77
N SER A 635 -16.41 -40.63 4.69
CA SER A 635 -15.41 -40.62 5.78
C SER A 635 -14.10 -40.05 5.24
N GLY A 636 -13.54 -39.11 6.00
CA GLY A 636 -12.24 -38.55 5.69
C GLY A 636 -11.14 -39.61 5.75
N HIS A 637 -10.09 -39.41 4.97
CA HIS A 637 -8.72 -39.68 5.40
C HIS A 637 -7.73 -38.96 4.50
N PHE A 638 -6.85 -38.21 5.15
CA PHE A 638 -5.67 -37.55 4.63
C PHE A 638 -4.74 -38.57 3.95
N MET A 639 -4.20 -38.24 2.77
CA MET A 639 -3.04 -38.95 2.21
C MET A 639 -1.78 -38.10 2.33
N TYR A 640 -0.84 -38.61 3.13
CA TYR A 640 0.57 -38.22 3.14
C TYR A 640 1.25 -38.63 1.83
N VAL A 641 1.90 -37.68 1.15
CA VAL A 641 2.91 -37.98 0.13
C VAL A 641 4.26 -38.16 0.83
N LYS A 642 4.76 -39.40 0.80
CA LYS A 642 6.10 -39.78 1.27
C LYS A 642 7.14 -39.32 0.24
N ALA A 643 7.89 -38.26 0.55
CA ALA A 643 9.09 -37.93 -0.21
C ALA A 643 10.23 -38.90 0.14
N GLN A 644 10.80 -39.52 -0.89
CA GLN A 644 11.91 -40.46 -0.84
C GLN A 644 13.22 -39.73 -0.53
N ARG A 645 14.01 -40.25 0.41
CA ARG A 645 15.34 -39.73 0.80
C ARG A 645 16.37 -39.94 -0.30
N SER A 646 17.13 -38.89 -0.63
CA SER A 646 18.46 -38.98 -1.23
C SER A 646 19.52 -39.05 -0.10
N PRO A 647 20.57 -39.89 -0.19
CA PRO A 647 21.55 -40.09 0.87
C PRO A 647 22.83 -39.26 0.71
N MET A 648 23.36 -38.80 1.85
CA MET A 648 24.73 -38.31 2.11
C MET A 648 25.12 -36.92 1.59
N ASP A 649 24.92 -35.89 2.43
CA ASP A 649 26.03 -35.06 2.92
C ASP A 649 25.69 -34.52 4.33
N MET A 650 26.69 -34.52 5.21
CA MET A 650 26.56 -34.20 6.65
C MET A 650 26.09 -32.75 6.91
N PRO A 651 25.36 -32.48 8.01
CA PRO A 651 25.06 -31.11 8.40
C PRO A 651 26.32 -30.45 8.99
N ARG A 652 26.87 -29.46 8.27
CA ARG A 652 27.65 -28.38 8.91
C ARG A 652 26.65 -27.50 9.65
N ALA A 653 26.70 -27.53 10.97
CA ALA A 653 26.09 -26.50 11.81
C ALA A 653 26.84 -25.17 11.59
N SER A 654 26.27 -24.29 10.77
CA SER A 654 26.70 -22.88 10.69
C SER A 654 25.68 -22.07 9.88
N SER A 655 24.56 -21.74 10.50
CA SER A 655 23.82 -20.48 10.27
C SER A 655 22.89 -20.23 11.46
N LEU A 656 23.49 -19.99 12.62
CA LEU A 656 22.81 -19.19 13.64
C LEU A 656 22.98 -17.75 13.18
N SER A 657 21.91 -17.11 12.73
CA SER A 657 21.84 -15.65 12.71
C SER A 657 22.05 -15.20 14.15
N TYR A 658 23.18 -14.55 14.38
CA TYR A 658 23.51 -13.99 15.68
C TYR A 658 22.66 -12.73 15.87
N ASP A 659 21.64 -12.84 16.73
CA ASP A 659 20.85 -11.70 17.21
C ASP A 659 21.46 -11.23 18.56
N PRO A 660 22.05 -10.03 18.62
CA PRO A 660 22.64 -9.50 19.85
C PRO A 660 21.59 -9.07 20.90
N TYR A 661 20.30 -8.98 20.57
CA TYR A 661 19.26 -8.52 21.49
C TYR A 661 18.60 -9.64 22.31
N SER A 662 19.05 -10.90 22.18
CA SER A 662 18.44 -12.03 22.89
C SER A 662 18.99 -12.28 24.31
N ARG A 663 19.73 -11.35 24.93
CA ARG A 663 20.24 -11.52 26.31
C ARG A 663 19.63 -10.50 27.28
N ARG A 664 18.75 -11.00 28.15
CA ARG A 664 18.53 -10.41 29.48
C ARG A 664 19.86 -10.43 30.26
N SER A 665 20.16 -9.31 30.90
CA SER A 665 21.32 -9.09 31.76
C SER A 665 21.37 -10.10 32.93
N PHE A 666 22.44 -10.89 33.00
CA PHE A 666 22.73 -11.80 34.13
C PHE A 666 23.42 -11.07 35.29
N ILE A 667 22.90 -9.91 35.72
CA ILE A 667 23.39 -9.22 36.92
C ILE A 667 22.31 -9.08 38.01
N GLU A 668 21.04 -9.38 37.71
CA GLU A 668 19.93 -9.25 38.68
C GLU A 668 19.39 -10.60 39.21
N ALA A 669 20.08 -11.72 38.96
CA ALA A 669 19.75 -13.04 39.52
C ALA A 669 20.70 -13.47 40.65
N GLY A 670 21.35 -12.52 41.31
CA GLY A 670 22.36 -12.77 42.35
C GLY A 670 21.84 -12.82 43.79
N ASN A 671 20.54 -12.58 44.04
CA ASN A 671 20.07 -12.46 45.41
C ASN A 671 18.59 -12.80 45.62
N GLU A 672 18.08 -13.87 45.02
CA GLU A 672 16.82 -14.49 45.47
C GLU A 672 16.92 -16.02 45.44
N ASP A 673 16.53 -16.65 46.55
CA ASP A 673 16.44 -18.10 46.81
C ASP A 673 15.49 -18.80 45.81
N SER A 674 15.93 -18.95 44.56
CA SER A 674 15.21 -19.71 43.54
C SER A 674 15.70 -21.16 43.54
N GLY A 675 14.92 -22.03 44.17
CA GLY A 675 15.14 -23.47 44.29
C GLY A 675 15.01 -24.25 42.97
N TYR A 676 15.79 -23.89 41.95
CA TYR A 676 15.89 -24.64 40.70
C TYR A 676 17.21 -25.44 40.67
N SER A 677 17.11 -26.75 40.93
CA SER A 677 18.17 -27.70 40.61
C SER A 677 17.88 -28.33 39.24
N PHE A 678 18.72 -28.09 38.25
CA PHE A 678 18.67 -28.81 36.97
C PHE A 678 19.57 -30.04 37.06
N THR A 679 18.96 -31.23 37.10
CA THR A 679 19.66 -32.50 36.87
C THR A 679 19.73 -32.76 35.37
N LEU A 680 20.93 -32.70 34.79
CA LEU A 680 21.18 -33.23 33.46
C LEU A 680 21.04 -34.77 33.50
N SER A 681 19.93 -35.26 32.99
CA SER A 681 19.72 -36.68 32.72
C SER A 681 19.78 -36.87 31.21
N ASP A 682 20.91 -37.37 30.70
CA ASP A 682 20.87 -38.45 29.73
C ASP A 682 22.26 -39.11 29.54
N PRO A 683 22.28 -40.42 29.23
CA PRO A 683 23.41 -41.30 29.49
C PRO A 683 24.50 -41.22 28.40
N GLU A 684 25.74 -41.28 28.88
CA GLU A 684 26.96 -41.32 28.07
C GLU A 684 26.97 -42.55 27.13
N PRO A 685 27.21 -42.38 25.82
CA PRO A 685 27.27 -43.51 24.89
C PRO A 685 28.56 -44.32 25.07
N PRO A 686 28.52 -45.65 24.90
CA PRO A 686 29.62 -46.54 25.28
C PRO A 686 30.79 -46.46 24.28
N TYR A 687 32.00 -46.27 24.81
CA TYR A 687 33.24 -46.45 24.07
C TYR A 687 33.58 -47.94 23.91
N PRO A 688 33.93 -48.42 22.71
CA PRO A 688 34.45 -49.77 22.55
C PRO A 688 35.93 -49.83 22.99
N SER A 689 36.18 -50.66 24.00
CA SER A 689 37.49 -51.10 24.43
C SER A 689 38.20 -51.92 23.35
N SER A 690 39.46 -51.61 23.07
CA SER A 690 40.43 -52.60 22.58
C SER A 690 41.63 -52.66 23.52
N ASN A 691 42.09 -53.90 23.70
CA ASN A 691 42.76 -54.44 24.87
C ASN A 691 44.26 -54.13 25.01
N ASP A 692 44.68 -54.29 26.27
CA ASP A 692 45.95 -54.84 26.77
C ASP A 692 47.26 -54.07 26.56
N LYS A 693 47.77 -53.52 27.69
CA LYS A 693 48.83 -54.19 28.47
C LYS A 693 49.08 -53.52 29.83
N THR A 694 48.65 -54.23 30.88
CA THR A 694 49.46 -54.65 32.04
C THR A 694 50.36 -53.62 32.73
N SER A 695 50.03 -53.21 33.95
CA SER A 695 50.66 -53.77 35.18
C SER A 695 50.31 -52.96 36.45
N GLN A 696 49.45 -53.57 37.26
CA GLN A 696 49.43 -53.66 38.73
C GLN A 696 50.29 -52.67 39.57
N MET A 697 49.63 -51.96 40.50
CA MET A 697 49.67 -52.32 41.94
C MET A 697 48.58 -51.58 42.75
N PRO A 698 47.93 -52.24 43.73
CA PRO A 698 46.92 -51.64 44.61
C PRO A 698 47.48 -51.33 46.00
N THR A 699 47.02 -50.24 46.62
CA THR A 699 47.12 -50.02 48.08
C THR A 699 45.79 -49.51 48.62
N THR A 700 45.04 -50.42 49.24
CA THR A 700 43.97 -50.15 50.22
C THR A 700 44.57 -50.03 51.64
N PRO A 701 43.84 -49.45 52.61
CA PRO A 701 44.38 -48.58 53.66
C PRO A 701 44.70 -49.33 54.97
N PRO A 702 45.34 -48.67 55.95
CA PRO A 702 45.27 -49.09 57.34
C PRO A 702 44.15 -48.35 58.07
N VAL A 703 43.41 -49.10 58.87
CA VAL A 703 42.55 -48.61 59.94
C VAL A 703 43.30 -48.76 61.26
N LEU A 704 43.24 -47.69 62.08
CA LEU A 704 43.45 -47.60 63.54
C LEU A 704 44.87 -47.84 64.10
N LYS A 705 45.57 -46.75 64.42
CA LYS A 705 45.40 -46.06 65.71
C LYS A 705 45.73 -44.58 65.60
#